data_AF-A0AAV6CJ22-F1
#
_entry.id   AF-A0AAV6CJ22-F1
#
_cell.length_a   1.000
_cell.length_b   1.000
_cell.length_c   1.000
_cell.angle_alpha   90.00
_cell.angle_beta   90.00
_cell.angle_gamma   90.00
#
_symmetry.space_group_name_H-M   'P 1'
#
loop_
_entity.id
_entity.type
_entity.pdbx_description
1 polymer ?
#
loop_
_entity_poly.entity_id
_entity_poly.type
_entity_poly.pdbx_seq_one_letter_code
_entity_poly.pdbx_strand_id
1 'polypeptide(L)'
;MKTRSSSAAALFCLLLAFSSAHAQVIISEFNAQNFQGHRDNDLEFTDWIELHNTTGLPVNLNGWRLTDDATRPAKWVIPSTNIGPRGFLVIYASGKNRTTPGAVLHTSFSLNDSEYLALSKPDGTTTSIFTPRYPAQVPDVSYGLAFNGTVAGDAWRYFDKPTPGAANGPGFSAVAAPVSFSEKGGVYTNNLTVTLSSANPNAVIKYTLDGRDPGAITNAITYTSPLSVTDSRYIRARAFEADKAPSPVRSEAYTLLGSDLVDFTSNLPILVVNSFGRGIPENTRITTYATLIHTNGARSSLLQAPNYRGRARMAIRGSSSTQFPKKSYAFETNDEQDSDLKVSLLGLPEESDWVLYAPYTDKTLMRDVLAYEMSNRVGRYAPRARFIEVYVDTGNKVTASDYVGVYVLLERIRRDENRVDIDELLPSMNSLPEISGGYILKIDRLNTWEGESGLSLSRAGTLAYVEPEEEDATPAQKTWIRTYLNGFETNLFSSSFRTGYNNYIDVDSFVDNLWLVEAARNIDGYRLSTFLYKPRNGKLRLGPAWDYNLSFGNADYLNGWLTDGWYYPESGGASEWLKRLMLDSEFKQRMTDLWQFYRREHWRTEQIHAQIDAWVALLSEAQVRDQAKWKTLGRYIWPNKFVGKTYAEEINFMKGWITGRFNWIDNQHTLPPSFSVKGDESAGVSLVMQAPRGQVLYTLDGSDPRARTGTNSPKALTFSSGLALNQELLITARAKNGTNWSGLVQTAITPLAAWKTLHFTSEEQTNQTVAGDFADPDADGVPNWQEYAAGTNPRSAADVLRLEGSVRGGRSVVSFKAMPGKSYTLQRLGTLGSIGWLQAASFPASVQQVTNTVDVTSTNKQTFYRLIVHP
;
A
#
# COMPACT_ATOMS: atom_id res chain seq x y z
N MET A 1 25.62 35.61 98.88
CA MET A 1 24.59 36.34 99.64
C MET A 1 23.28 36.24 98.86
N LYS A 2 22.18 35.90 99.52
CA LYS A 2 20.83 35.62 98.98
C LYS A 2 20.30 36.75 98.07
N THR A 3 19.47 36.43 97.06
CA THR A 3 18.00 36.70 97.03
C THR A 3 17.30 36.45 95.67
N ARG A 4 16.15 35.76 95.75
CA ARG A 4 14.83 35.91 95.05
C ARG A 4 14.77 35.94 93.51
N SER A 5 14.26 34.88 92.87
CA SER A 5 12.84 34.53 92.59
C SER A 5 12.16 35.39 91.51
N SER A 6 12.02 34.83 90.30
CA SER A 6 10.99 35.20 89.31
C SER A 6 10.62 33.92 88.54
N SER A 7 9.38 33.44 88.70
CA SER A 7 8.80 32.36 87.92
C SER A 7 7.83 32.94 86.89
N ALA A 8 8.03 32.66 85.60
CA ALA A 8 7.01 32.81 84.57
C ALA A 8 7.30 31.89 83.36
N ALA A 9 6.36 30.99 83.10
CA ALA A 9 5.99 30.33 81.83
C ALA A 9 7.07 29.62 80.98
N ALA A 10 7.03 28.28 81.00
CA ALA A 10 7.39 27.45 79.85
C ALA A 10 6.19 26.56 79.51
N LEU A 11 5.38 27.03 78.56
CA LEU A 11 4.30 26.23 77.97
C LEU A 11 4.94 25.25 76.99
N PHE A 12 4.72 23.96 77.24
CA PHE A 12 5.18 22.84 76.43
C PHE A 12 4.53 22.94 75.03
N CYS A 13 5.30 23.35 74.01
CA CYS A 13 4.91 23.21 72.60
C CYS A 13 5.68 22.03 72.00
N LEU A 14 4.96 20.94 71.81
CA LEU A 14 5.34 19.77 71.03
C LEU A 14 5.49 20.19 69.56
N LEU A 15 6.72 20.42 69.08
CA LEU A 15 6.99 20.53 67.65
C LEU A 15 7.25 19.13 67.09
N LEU A 16 6.16 18.55 66.56
CA LEU A 16 6.17 17.39 65.68
C LEU A 16 6.98 17.72 64.42
N ALA A 17 8.21 17.20 64.34
CA ALA A 17 8.89 17.05 63.07
C ALA A 17 8.26 15.85 62.33
N PHE A 18 7.20 16.10 61.56
CA PHE A 18 6.76 15.15 60.54
C PHE A 18 7.83 15.09 59.46
N SER A 19 8.76 14.14 59.59
CA SER A 19 9.50 13.61 58.46
C SER A 19 8.49 12.87 57.58
N SER A 20 7.97 13.54 56.57
CA SER A 20 7.11 12.89 55.58
C SER A 20 7.97 11.94 54.73
N ALA A 21 8.05 10.68 55.12
CA ALA A 21 8.48 9.60 54.24
C ALA A 21 7.37 9.39 53.18
N HIS A 22 7.29 10.31 52.22
CA HIS A 22 6.37 10.15 51.09
C HIS A 22 6.89 9.04 50.19
N ALA A 23 6.00 8.12 49.81
CA ALA A 23 6.18 7.24 48.66
C ALA A 23 6.69 8.04 47.45
N GLN A 24 7.92 7.77 47.02
CA GLN A 24 8.50 8.41 45.84
C GLN A 24 8.54 7.37 44.71
N VAL A 25 7.60 7.50 43.78
CA VAL A 25 7.68 6.81 42.49
C VAL A 25 8.34 7.76 41.51
N ILE A 26 9.36 7.26 40.82
CA ILE A 26 10.18 7.99 39.86
C ILE A 26 10.17 7.28 38.52
N ILE A 27 10.53 8.00 37.46
CA ILE A 27 11.02 7.36 36.23
C ILE A 27 12.43 6.83 36.54
N SER A 28 12.66 5.53 36.36
CA SER A 28 13.96 4.89 36.61
C SER A 28 14.75 4.62 35.34
N GLU A 29 14.08 4.35 34.24
CA GLU A 29 14.67 4.04 32.95
C GLU A 29 13.63 4.34 31.86
N PHE A 30 14.07 4.72 30.66
CA PHE A 30 13.23 4.71 29.47
C PHE A 30 14.08 4.42 28.24
N ASN A 31 13.43 3.90 27.20
CA ASN A 31 14.02 3.77 25.87
C ASN A 31 13.05 4.37 24.87
N ALA A 32 13.47 5.43 24.18
CA ALA A 32 12.70 6.13 23.16
C ALA A 32 13.11 5.76 21.72
N GLN A 33 13.97 4.76 21.57
CA GLN A 33 14.43 4.22 20.29
C GLN A 33 14.63 2.71 20.40
N ASN A 34 13.55 2.00 20.74
CA ASN A 34 13.57 0.55 20.95
C ASN A 34 13.30 -0.20 19.62
N PHE A 35 14.32 -0.85 19.05
CA PHE A 35 14.22 -1.53 17.75
C PHE A 35 14.42 -3.04 17.85
N GLN A 36 15.24 -3.49 18.80
CA GLN A 36 15.53 -4.92 19.00
C GLN A 36 15.44 -5.36 20.46
N GLY A 37 15.04 -4.46 21.36
CA GLY A 37 14.98 -4.69 22.80
C GLY A 37 13.69 -5.37 23.27
N HIS A 38 13.01 -4.76 24.23
CA HIS A 38 11.86 -5.36 24.91
C HIS A 38 10.59 -5.19 24.08
N ARG A 39 9.83 -6.27 23.84
CA ARG A 39 8.58 -6.22 23.07
C ARG A 39 7.37 -6.01 23.97
N ASP A 40 6.38 -5.28 23.46
CA ASP A 40 5.08 -5.13 24.12
C ASP A 40 4.19 -6.37 24.01
N ASN A 41 2.99 -6.30 24.58
CA ASN A 41 2.04 -7.42 24.57
C ASN A 41 1.39 -7.67 23.19
N ASP A 42 1.67 -6.85 22.18
CA ASP A 42 1.32 -7.09 20.78
C ASP A 42 2.52 -7.57 19.96
N LEU A 43 3.64 -7.90 20.61
CA LEU A 43 4.92 -8.34 20.02
C LEU A 43 5.65 -7.24 19.23
N GLU A 44 5.31 -5.98 19.46
CA GLU A 44 5.95 -4.83 18.81
C GLU A 44 7.14 -4.31 19.64
N PHE A 45 8.19 -3.85 18.95
CA PHE A 45 9.29 -3.10 19.58
C PHE A 45 8.84 -1.65 19.78
N THR A 46 8.20 -1.41 20.92
CA THR A 46 7.62 -0.13 21.27
C THR A 46 8.52 0.59 22.28
N ASP A 47 8.60 1.91 22.18
CA ASP A 47 9.22 2.73 23.22
C ASP A 47 8.56 2.48 24.58
N TRP A 48 9.32 2.67 25.65
CA TRP A 48 8.81 2.39 26.99
C TRP A 48 9.42 3.27 28.06
N ILE A 49 8.65 3.44 29.12
CA ILE A 49 8.98 4.20 30.32
C ILE A 49 8.86 3.25 31.50
N GLU A 50 9.91 3.15 32.30
CA GLU A 50 9.91 2.38 33.53
C GLU A 50 9.76 3.29 34.74
N LEU A 51 8.84 2.90 35.62
CA LEU A 51 8.62 3.52 36.92
C LEU A 51 9.18 2.62 38.02
N HIS A 52 9.87 3.24 39.00
CA HIS A 52 10.37 2.55 40.18
C HIS A 52 9.77 3.13 41.46
N ASN A 53 9.27 2.25 42.33
CA ASN A 53 8.86 2.61 43.69
C ASN A 53 10.06 2.55 44.64
N THR A 54 10.58 3.69 45.09
CA THR A 54 11.78 3.73 45.94
C THR A 54 11.52 3.26 47.39
N THR A 55 10.27 3.01 47.76
CA THR A 55 9.90 2.72 49.15
C THR A 55 9.74 1.24 49.46
N GLY A 56 9.80 0.91 50.75
CA GLY A 56 9.52 -0.44 51.27
C GLY A 56 8.02 -0.79 51.38
N LEU A 57 7.13 0.04 50.85
CA LEU A 57 5.67 -0.15 50.91
C LEU A 57 5.08 -0.12 49.49
N PRO A 58 3.97 -0.83 49.24
CA PRO A 58 3.29 -0.76 47.94
C PRO A 58 2.70 0.64 47.70
N VAL A 59 2.68 1.07 46.44
CA VAL A 59 2.13 2.36 46.01
C VAL A 59 1.07 2.15 44.93
N ASN A 60 -0.09 2.78 45.08
CA ASN A 60 -1.12 2.83 44.04
C ASN A 60 -0.95 4.12 43.21
N LEU A 61 -0.89 3.97 41.89
CA LEU A 61 -0.68 5.04 40.92
C LEU A 61 -1.96 5.71 40.41
N ASN A 62 -3.13 5.42 40.99
CA ASN A 62 -4.39 6.01 40.56
C ASN A 62 -4.30 7.55 40.52
N GLY A 63 -4.51 8.13 39.35
CA GLY A 63 -4.49 9.58 39.15
C GLY A 63 -3.10 10.21 38.99
N TRP A 64 -2.03 9.41 39.04
CA TRP A 64 -0.70 9.86 38.62
C TRP A 64 -0.70 10.17 37.13
N ARG A 65 0.25 10.97 36.66
CA ARG A 65 0.23 11.51 35.30
C ARG A 65 1.59 11.38 34.62
N LEU A 66 1.59 10.93 33.38
CA LEU A 66 2.74 10.97 32.47
C LEU A 66 2.46 11.94 31.33
N THR A 67 3.50 12.61 30.86
CA THR A 67 3.42 13.48 29.69
C THR A 67 4.78 13.66 29.02
N ASP A 68 4.75 13.70 27.69
CA ASP A 68 5.82 14.11 26.76
C ASP A 68 5.71 15.62 26.36
N ASP A 69 4.76 16.35 26.95
CA ASP A 69 4.39 17.71 26.56
C ASP A 69 4.25 18.61 27.79
N ALA A 70 5.18 19.54 27.95
CA ALA A 70 5.21 20.50 29.06
C ALA A 70 3.95 21.37 29.16
N THR A 71 3.23 21.56 28.06
CA THR A 71 1.99 22.35 28.03
C THR A 71 0.76 21.54 28.45
N ARG A 72 0.88 20.20 28.49
CA ARG A 72 -0.17 19.27 28.90
C ARG A 72 0.35 18.34 30.01
N PRO A 73 0.53 18.84 31.25
CA PRO A 73 1.05 18.04 32.38
C PRO A 73 0.15 16.85 32.77
N ALA A 74 -1.07 16.78 32.24
CA ALA A 74 -2.03 15.70 32.48
C ALA A 74 -2.36 14.89 31.22
N LYS A 75 -1.46 14.85 30.23
CA LYS A 75 -1.71 14.24 28.91
C LYS A 75 -2.15 12.77 29.01
N TRP A 76 -1.55 12.01 29.92
CA TRP A 76 -1.97 10.64 30.20
C TRP A 76 -2.07 10.39 31.71
N VAL A 77 -3.23 9.89 32.15
CA VAL A 77 -3.51 9.58 33.56
C VAL A 77 -3.36 8.07 33.76
N ILE A 78 -2.50 7.68 34.71
CA ILE A 78 -2.25 6.28 35.04
C ILE A 78 -3.50 5.73 35.77
N PRO A 79 -4.07 4.60 35.30
CA PRO A 79 -5.18 3.95 35.99
C PRO A 79 -4.73 3.36 37.33
N SER A 80 -5.68 2.97 38.19
CA SER A 80 -5.38 2.30 39.47
C SER A 80 -4.48 1.07 39.26
N THR A 81 -3.19 1.25 39.54
CA THR A 81 -2.11 0.28 39.29
C THR A 81 -1.19 0.26 40.49
N ASN A 82 -0.91 -0.91 41.03
CA ASN A 82 -0.06 -1.05 42.21
C ASN A 82 1.37 -1.42 41.80
N ILE A 83 2.36 -0.69 42.33
CA ILE A 83 3.77 -1.11 42.31
C ILE A 83 4.10 -1.63 43.70
N GLY A 84 4.64 -2.86 43.78
CA GLY A 84 5.09 -3.45 45.04
C GLY A 84 6.25 -2.67 45.68
N PRO A 85 6.60 -2.97 46.95
CA PRO A 85 7.81 -2.45 47.59
C PRO A 85 9.04 -2.64 46.71
N ARG A 86 9.82 -1.57 46.45
CA ARG A 86 11.01 -1.61 45.58
C ARG A 86 10.76 -2.18 44.17
N GLY A 87 9.50 -2.21 43.74
CA GLY A 87 9.09 -2.78 42.47
C GLY A 87 9.27 -1.84 41.29
N PHE A 88 9.16 -2.41 40.10
CA PHE A 88 9.24 -1.72 38.82
C PHE A 88 7.93 -1.91 38.04
N LEU A 89 7.60 -0.96 37.18
CA LEU A 89 6.48 -1.02 36.26
C LEU A 89 6.90 -0.45 34.91
N VAL A 90 6.84 -1.28 33.86
CA VAL A 90 7.05 -0.85 32.48
C VAL A 90 5.71 -0.39 31.90
N ILE A 91 5.71 0.79 31.28
CA ILE A 91 4.58 1.38 30.57
C ILE A 91 5.03 1.69 29.15
N TYR A 92 4.33 1.17 28.14
CA TYR A 92 4.70 1.35 26.74
C TYR A 92 4.21 2.70 26.20
N ALA A 93 5.13 3.45 25.60
CA ALA A 93 4.84 4.72 24.93
C ALA A 93 4.50 4.47 23.46
N SER A 94 3.25 4.05 23.20
CA SER A 94 2.81 3.57 21.88
C SER A 94 1.74 4.43 21.21
N GLY A 95 1.15 5.38 21.92
CA GLY A 95 -0.07 6.06 21.46
C GLY A 95 -1.37 5.25 21.59
N LYS A 96 -1.32 3.95 21.90
CA LYS A 96 -2.49 3.05 21.96
C LYS A 96 -3.47 3.38 23.10
N ASN A 97 -3.06 4.18 24.08
CA ASN A 97 -3.89 4.65 25.20
C ASN A 97 -4.64 3.54 25.98
N ARG A 98 -3.95 2.45 26.32
CA ARG A 98 -4.54 1.34 27.09
C ARG A 98 -4.42 1.60 28.59
N THR A 99 -5.57 1.70 29.26
CA THR A 99 -5.66 2.09 30.68
C THR A 99 -6.44 1.10 31.55
N THR A 100 -6.57 -0.16 31.14
CA THR A 100 -7.27 -1.18 31.94
C THR A 100 -6.44 -1.57 33.17
N PRO A 101 -6.93 -1.39 34.41
CA PRO A 101 -6.22 -1.81 35.62
C PRO A 101 -5.80 -3.28 35.59
N GLY A 102 -4.53 -3.57 35.90
CA GLY A 102 -3.98 -4.93 35.93
C GLY A 102 -3.61 -5.52 34.56
N ALA A 103 -3.87 -4.81 33.47
CA ALA A 103 -3.37 -5.15 32.13
C ALA A 103 -2.07 -4.40 31.82
N VAL A 104 -1.41 -4.76 30.72
CA VAL A 104 -0.26 -4.01 30.20
C VAL A 104 -0.72 -2.61 29.77
N LEU A 105 0.01 -1.60 30.21
CA LEU A 105 -0.37 -0.20 30.04
C LEU A 105 0.33 0.42 28.84
N HIS A 106 -0.43 1.25 28.10
CA HIS A 106 0.07 2.00 26.97
C HIS A 106 -0.34 3.46 27.09
N THR A 107 0.62 4.37 26.98
CA THR A 107 0.31 5.82 27.01
C THR A 107 -0.47 6.24 25.75
N SER A 108 -1.06 7.43 25.80
CA SER A 108 -1.71 8.10 24.66
C SER A 108 -0.73 8.82 23.73
N PHE A 109 0.58 8.59 23.90
CA PHE A 109 1.65 9.19 23.13
C PHE A 109 2.79 8.19 22.87
N SER A 110 3.70 8.52 21.97
CA SER A 110 4.96 7.79 21.79
C SER A 110 6.12 8.70 22.16
N LEU A 111 7.31 8.14 22.37
CA LEU A 111 8.50 8.95 22.61
C LEU A 111 9.22 9.29 21.29
N ASN A 112 10.11 10.27 21.33
CA ASN A 112 10.89 10.75 20.18
C ASN A 112 12.41 10.85 20.52
N ASP A 113 13.25 11.28 19.58
CA ASP A 113 14.72 11.32 19.80
C ASP A 113 15.17 12.29 20.92
N SER A 114 14.38 13.33 21.19
CA SER A 114 14.67 14.33 22.23
C SER A 114 13.45 15.21 22.51
N GLU A 115 12.67 14.86 23.53
CA GLU A 115 11.49 15.63 23.93
C GLU A 115 11.36 15.80 25.46
N TYR A 116 10.34 16.53 25.91
CA TYR A 116 10.01 16.65 27.33
C TYR A 116 9.53 15.30 27.87
N LEU A 117 9.78 14.99 29.14
CA LEU A 117 9.14 13.84 29.79
C LEU A 117 8.98 14.11 31.27
N ALA A 118 7.79 13.87 31.84
CA ALA A 118 7.56 14.04 33.26
C ALA A 118 6.57 13.04 33.84
N LEU A 119 6.78 12.73 35.12
CA LEU A 119 5.88 12.00 36.00
C LEU A 119 5.44 12.92 37.13
N SER A 120 4.14 13.02 37.38
CA SER A 120 3.60 13.80 38.50
C SER A 120 2.50 13.08 39.27
N LYS A 121 2.39 13.42 40.55
CA LYS A 121 1.32 12.98 41.45
C LYS A 121 -0.04 13.57 41.06
N PRO A 122 -1.15 13.01 41.59
CA PRO A 122 -2.50 13.55 41.35
C PRO A 122 -2.68 15.02 41.74
N ASP A 123 -1.94 15.48 42.76
CA ASP A 123 -1.93 16.86 43.26
C ASP A 123 -1.11 17.84 42.40
N GLY A 124 -0.49 17.35 41.33
CA GLY A 124 0.35 18.14 40.41
C GLY A 124 1.83 18.18 40.78
N THR A 125 2.25 17.60 41.91
CA THR A 125 3.66 17.56 42.30
C THR A 125 4.45 16.65 41.37
N THR A 126 5.43 17.19 40.65
CA THR A 126 6.32 16.43 39.75
C THR A 126 7.35 15.63 40.53
N THR A 127 7.49 14.34 40.23
CA THR A 127 8.47 13.43 40.86
C THR A 127 9.66 13.08 39.97
N SER A 128 9.49 13.19 38.65
CA SER A 128 10.57 13.06 37.66
C SER A 128 10.28 13.98 36.49
N ILE A 129 11.30 14.68 35.99
CA ILE A 129 11.17 15.64 34.91
C ILE A 129 12.46 15.75 34.09
N PHE A 130 12.29 15.82 32.78
CA PHE A 130 13.31 16.19 31.82
C PHE A 130 12.90 17.49 31.14
N THR A 131 13.68 18.55 31.35
CA THR A 131 13.37 19.89 30.84
C THR A 131 14.60 20.59 30.27
N PRO A 132 14.49 21.27 29.10
CA PRO A 132 13.32 21.29 28.22
C PRO A 132 13.08 19.95 27.50
N ARG A 133 14.08 19.06 27.50
CA ARG A 133 14.04 17.72 26.91
C ARG A 133 15.05 16.78 27.56
N TYR A 134 14.84 15.47 27.46
CA TYR A 134 15.88 14.49 27.82
C TYR A 134 17.04 14.50 26.81
N PRO A 135 18.22 13.99 27.19
CA PRO A 135 19.37 13.89 26.29
C PRO A 135 19.06 13.08 25.03
N ALA A 136 19.77 13.37 23.93
CA ALA A 136 19.59 12.63 22.68
C ALA A 136 19.71 11.12 22.91
N GLN A 137 18.71 10.40 22.40
CA GLN A 137 18.63 8.95 22.48
C GLN A 137 19.37 8.31 21.31
N VAL A 138 19.78 7.05 21.49
CA VAL A 138 20.50 6.26 20.51
C VAL A 138 19.82 4.90 20.42
N PRO A 139 19.75 4.28 19.22
CA PRO A 139 19.00 3.05 19.05
C PRO A 139 19.43 1.96 20.03
N ASP A 140 18.45 1.37 20.70
CA ASP A 140 18.59 0.29 21.69
C ASP A 140 19.46 0.64 22.92
N VAL A 141 19.75 1.93 23.14
CA VAL A 141 20.43 2.43 24.34
C VAL A 141 19.42 3.21 25.19
N SER A 142 19.05 2.66 26.34
CA SER A 142 18.15 3.31 27.28
C SER A 142 18.86 4.39 28.10
N TYR A 143 18.06 5.27 28.71
CA TYR A 143 18.53 6.30 29.62
C TYR A 143 17.82 6.17 30.98
N GLY A 144 18.59 6.08 32.05
CA GLY A 144 18.08 5.69 33.37
C GLY A 144 18.99 6.09 34.53
N LEU A 145 18.55 5.81 35.75
CA LEU A 145 19.36 5.95 36.97
C LEU A 145 20.18 4.69 37.22
N ALA A 146 21.46 4.81 37.56
CA ALA A 146 22.26 3.66 37.99
C ALA A 146 21.85 3.19 39.40
N PHE A 147 21.81 1.87 39.65
CA PHE A 147 21.45 1.34 40.96
C PHE A 147 22.64 0.72 41.70
N ASN A 148 22.64 0.83 43.03
CA ASN A 148 23.50 0.04 43.92
C ASN A 148 22.64 -1.02 44.63
N GLY A 149 22.39 -2.14 43.95
CA GLY A 149 21.39 -3.12 44.39
C GLY A 149 19.98 -2.63 44.08
N THR A 150 19.17 -2.34 45.11
CA THR A 150 17.78 -1.89 44.94
C THR A 150 17.58 -0.38 45.16
N VAL A 151 18.67 0.37 45.31
CA VAL A 151 18.60 1.82 45.57
C VAL A 151 19.05 2.55 44.32
N ALA A 152 18.16 3.35 43.74
CA ALA A 152 18.49 4.26 42.66
C ALA A 152 19.50 5.31 43.15
N GLY A 153 20.58 5.51 42.40
CA GLY A 153 21.48 6.64 42.59
C GLY A 153 20.93 7.92 41.98
N ASP A 154 21.73 8.99 42.03
CA ASP A 154 21.29 10.33 41.61
C ASP A 154 21.76 10.72 40.20
N ALA A 155 22.60 9.88 39.58
CA ALA A 155 23.19 10.16 38.27
C ALA A 155 22.47 9.39 37.16
N TRP A 156 21.90 10.13 36.22
CA TRP A 156 21.38 9.57 34.97
C TRP A 156 22.52 9.11 34.06
N ARG A 157 22.30 7.98 33.39
CA ARG A 157 23.28 7.23 32.60
C ARG A 157 22.64 6.61 31.37
N TYR A 158 23.46 6.36 30.37
CA TYR A 158 23.13 5.54 29.21
C TYR A 158 23.40 4.06 29.52
N PHE A 159 22.53 3.16 29.05
CA PHE A 159 22.71 1.71 29.17
C PHE A 159 22.63 1.06 27.80
N ASP A 160 23.75 0.48 27.36
CA ASP A 160 23.83 -0.32 26.13
C ASP A 160 23.20 -1.72 26.28
N LYS A 161 22.75 -2.03 27.50
CA LYS A 161 21.95 -3.20 27.86
C LYS A 161 20.80 -2.74 28.75
N PRO A 162 19.67 -2.33 28.16
CA PRO A 162 18.50 -1.89 28.91
C PRO A 162 17.98 -2.98 29.86
N THR A 163 17.36 -2.60 30.97
CA THR A 163 16.90 -3.54 32.02
C THR A 163 15.42 -3.36 32.43
N PRO A 164 14.47 -3.42 31.47
CA PRO A 164 13.06 -3.22 31.78
C PRO A 164 12.54 -4.26 32.78
N GLY A 165 11.90 -3.77 33.83
CA GLY A 165 11.39 -4.53 34.97
C GLY A 165 12.43 -4.80 36.06
N ALA A 166 13.64 -4.25 35.98
CA ALA A 166 14.75 -4.57 36.89
C ALA A 166 15.65 -3.35 37.19
N ALA A 167 16.52 -3.49 38.20
CA ALA A 167 17.45 -2.43 38.58
C ALA A 167 18.60 -2.30 37.55
N ASN A 168 18.87 -1.07 37.10
CA ASN A 168 19.93 -0.79 36.15
C ASN A 168 21.34 -0.98 36.75
N GLY A 169 22.30 -1.32 35.90
CA GLY A 169 23.72 -1.40 36.26
C GLY A 169 24.41 -0.03 36.48
N PRO A 170 25.74 0.05 36.38
CA PRO A 170 26.47 1.32 36.56
C PRO A 170 26.30 2.31 35.40
N GLY A 171 26.06 1.82 34.17
CA GLY A 171 25.83 2.63 32.97
C GLY A 171 27.01 3.54 32.57
N PHE A 172 26.77 4.40 31.59
CA PHE A 172 27.74 5.33 31.02
C PHE A 172 27.29 6.78 31.14
N SER A 173 28.23 7.73 31.33
CA SER A 173 27.88 9.16 31.47
C SER A 173 27.56 9.84 30.14
N ALA A 174 27.99 9.26 29.01
CA ALA A 174 27.78 9.79 27.68
C ALA A 174 27.82 8.68 26.64
N VAL A 175 27.46 9.01 25.40
CA VAL A 175 27.65 8.15 24.22
C VAL A 175 28.86 8.64 23.42
N ALA A 176 29.64 7.71 22.87
CA ALA A 176 30.76 8.02 21.99
C ALA A 176 30.29 8.70 20.69
N ALA A 177 31.11 9.58 20.12
CA ALA A 177 30.73 10.30 18.91
C ALA A 177 30.63 9.37 17.69
N PRO A 178 29.63 9.54 16.79
CA PRO A 178 29.48 8.71 15.59
C PRO A 178 30.73 8.71 14.70
N VAL A 179 30.97 7.57 14.04
CA VAL A 179 32.04 7.46 13.03
C VAL A 179 31.70 8.27 11.79
N SER A 180 32.70 8.97 11.25
CA SER A 180 32.66 9.68 9.96
C SER A 180 33.53 8.97 8.92
N PHE A 181 33.05 8.95 7.68
CA PHE A 181 33.76 8.40 6.52
C PHE A 181 34.28 9.56 5.65
N SER A 182 35.50 9.45 5.12
CA SER A 182 36.04 10.46 4.19
C SER A 182 35.33 10.47 2.83
N GLU A 183 34.90 9.30 2.37
CA GLU A 183 34.18 9.11 1.12
C GLU A 183 32.73 8.76 1.41
N LYS A 184 31.81 9.24 0.57
CA LYS A 184 30.41 8.81 0.63
C LYS A 184 30.26 7.46 -0.08
N GLY A 185 29.35 6.61 0.38
CA GLY A 185 28.96 5.43 -0.39
C GLY A 185 28.36 5.81 -1.74
N GLY A 186 28.40 4.90 -2.71
CA GLY A 186 27.98 5.15 -4.09
C GLY A 186 28.54 4.17 -5.10
N VAL A 187 28.35 4.49 -6.37
CA VAL A 187 28.89 3.73 -7.51
C VAL A 187 30.16 4.41 -8.04
N TYR A 188 31.23 3.66 -8.24
CA TYR A 188 32.56 4.16 -8.59
C TYR A 188 33.21 3.34 -9.70
N THR A 189 34.09 3.98 -10.49
CA THR A 189 34.91 3.29 -11.51
C THR A 189 36.37 3.13 -11.09
N ASN A 190 36.84 3.99 -10.18
CA ASN A 190 38.20 3.99 -9.64
C ASN A 190 38.27 3.34 -8.25
N ASN A 191 39.48 2.89 -7.89
CA ASN A 191 39.77 2.47 -6.52
C ASN A 191 39.69 3.68 -5.58
N LEU A 192 39.30 3.45 -4.32
CA LEU A 192 39.17 4.50 -3.31
C LEU A 192 40.11 4.24 -2.12
N THR A 193 40.42 5.32 -1.39
CA THR A 193 41.03 5.26 -0.06
C THR A 193 40.07 5.90 0.93
N VAL A 194 39.52 5.09 1.83
CA VAL A 194 38.51 5.51 2.81
C VAL A 194 39.15 5.61 4.18
N THR A 195 39.08 6.79 4.80
CA THR A 195 39.49 6.98 6.19
C THR A 195 38.27 7.04 7.11
N LEU A 196 38.36 6.39 8.25
CA LEU A 196 37.39 6.47 9.33
C LEU A 196 37.90 7.42 10.42
N SER A 197 37.02 8.27 10.95
CA SER A 197 37.36 9.17 12.05
C SER A 197 36.20 9.30 13.04
N SER A 198 36.50 9.76 14.25
CA SER A 198 35.51 10.18 15.24
C SER A 198 35.93 11.54 15.77
N ALA A 199 35.00 12.29 16.37
CA ALA A 199 35.30 13.59 16.96
C ALA A 199 36.37 13.50 18.06
N ASN A 200 36.44 12.35 18.76
CA ASN A 200 37.56 12.04 19.66
C ASN A 200 38.62 11.21 18.89
N PRO A 201 39.83 11.74 18.65
CA PRO A 201 40.88 11.02 17.93
C PRO A 201 41.41 9.78 18.69
N ASN A 202 41.15 9.68 19.99
CA ASN A 202 41.53 8.54 20.82
C ASN A 202 40.44 7.45 20.88
N ALA A 203 39.29 7.65 20.22
CA ALA A 203 38.25 6.63 20.16
C ALA A 203 38.75 5.42 19.38
N VAL A 204 38.50 4.22 19.91
CA VAL A 204 38.77 2.97 19.20
C VAL A 204 37.63 2.75 18.21
N ILE A 205 37.91 2.88 16.91
CA ILE A 205 36.94 2.57 15.87
C ILE A 205 37.06 1.10 15.50
N LYS A 206 35.94 0.37 15.54
CA LYS A 206 35.85 -0.99 15.00
C LYS A 206 34.93 -1.01 13.79
N TYR A 207 35.21 -1.88 12.84
CA TYR A 207 34.40 -2.03 11.63
C TYR A 207 34.26 -3.50 11.18
N THR A 208 33.28 -3.75 10.32
CA THR A 208 33.03 -5.03 9.66
C THR A 208 32.86 -4.82 8.15
N LEU A 209 33.07 -5.90 7.38
CA LEU A 209 32.96 -5.90 5.91
C LEU A 209 31.81 -6.78 5.39
N ASP A 210 31.09 -7.45 6.28
CA ASP A 210 30.02 -8.41 5.97
C ASP A 210 28.63 -7.92 6.44
N GLY A 211 28.58 -6.68 6.90
CA GLY A 211 27.37 -5.98 7.34
C GLY A 211 26.87 -6.29 8.75
N ARG A 212 27.57 -7.12 9.52
CA ARG A 212 27.26 -7.34 10.94
C ARG A 212 27.59 -6.12 11.79
N ASP A 213 26.88 -5.91 12.90
CA ASP A 213 27.18 -4.81 13.83
C ASP A 213 28.58 -5.01 14.45
N PRO A 214 29.53 -4.05 14.31
CA PRO A 214 30.87 -4.15 14.89
C PRO A 214 30.91 -4.25 16.42
N GLY A 215 29.83 -3.87 17.11
CA GLY A 215 29.67 -4.02 18.56
C GLY A 215 29.09 -5.37 18.99
N ALA A 216 28.42 -6.10 18.10
CA ALA A 216 27.76 -7.36 18.42
C ALA A 216 28.61 -8.61 18.14
N ILE A 217 29.81 -8.45 17.56
CA ILE A 217 30.68 -9.57 17.20
C ILE A 217 32.06 -9.46 17.83
N THR A 218 32.66 -10.60 18.16
CA THR A 218 33.99 -10.67 18.79
C THR A 218 35.14 -10.42 17.81
N ASN A 219 34.91 -10.65 16.52
CA ASN A 219 35.92 -10.56 15.45
C ASN A 219 35.82 -9.28 14.60
N ALA A 220 35.24 -8.21 15.12
CA ALA A 220 35.26 -6.90 14.45
C ALA A 220 36.70 -6.37 14.33
N ILE A 221 37.01 -5.70 13.22
CA ILE A 221 38.36 -5.24 12.91
C ILE A 221 38.59 -3.86 13.53
N THR A 222 39.68 -3.69 14.28
CA THR A 222 40.08 -2.36 14.78
C THR A 222 40.70 -1.55 13.65
N TYR A 223 40.19 -0.35 13.41
CA TYR A 223 40.70 0.57 12.41
C TYR A 223 42.03 1.19 12.86
N THR A 224 43.09 0.98 12.08
CA THR A 224 44.45 1.47 12.38
C THR A 224 45.09 2.22 11.20
N SER A 225 44.55 2.08 9.99
CA SER A 225 45.07 2.71 8.78
C SER A 225 43.96 2.87 7.72
N PRO A 226 44.11 3.81 6.76
CA PRO A 226 43.14 4.01 5.68
C PRO A 226 42.81 2.72 4.93
N LEU A 227 41.53 2.52 4.61
CA LEU A 227 41.02 1.33 3.93
C LEU A 227 41.12 1.51 2.41
N SER A 228 41.80 0.59 1.73
CA SER A 228 41.80 0.55 0.26
C SER A 228 40.57 -0.22 -0.24
N VAL A 229 39.74 0.44 -1.03
CA VAL A 229 38.55 -0.15 -1.66
C VAL A 229 38.86 -0.39 -3.12
N THR A 230 39.24 -1.62 -3.45
CA THR A 230 39.59 -2.09 -4.80
C THR A 230 38.49 -2.91 -5.47
N ASP A 231 37.52 -3.37 -4.67
CA ASP A 231 36.33 -4.12 -5.05
C ASP A 231 35.10 -3.53 -4.35
N SER A 232 33.89 -3.98 -4.69
CA SER A 232 32.70 -3.54 -3.95
C SER A 232 32.81 -3.95 -2.48
N ARG A 233 32.54 -3.01 -1.57
CA ARG A 233 32.69 -3.19 -0.13
C ARG A 233 31.56 -2.50 0.62
N TYR A 234 31.09 -3.16 1.67
CA TYR A 234 30.22 -2.56 2.67
C TYR A 234 30.98 -2.41 3.97
N ILE A 235 31.10 -1.18 4.46
CA ILE A 235 31.87 -0.89 5.67
C ILE A 235 30.90 -0.37 6.71
N ARG A 236 30.71 -1.15 7.77
CA ARG A 236 29.90 -0.78 8.93
C ARG A 236 30.85 -0.51 10.10
N ALA A 237 30.73 0.64 10.76
CA ALA A 237 31.70 1.10 11.75
C ALA A 237 31.02 1.66 13.01
N ARG A 238 31.69 1.49 14.15
CA ARG A 238 31.26 1.96 15.47
C ARG A 238 32.46 2.41 16.29
N ALA A 239 32.32 3.51 17.02
CA ALA A 239 33.37 4.04 17.89
C ALA A 239 33.14 3.64 19.34
N PHE A 240 34.24 3.34 20.04
CA PHE A 240 34.28 2.97 21.44
C PHE A 240 35.23 3.92 22.19
N GLU A 241 34.75 4.46 23.29
CA GLU A 241 35.53 5.32 24.18
C GLU A 241 35.43 4.74 25.60
N ALA A 242 36.49 4.89 26.40
CA ALA A 242 36.42 4.52 27.81
C ALA A 242 35.29 5.30 28.52
N ASP A 243 34.57 4.62 29.41
CA ASP A 243 33.49 5.18 30.24
C ASP A 243 32.29 5.79 29.48
N LYS A 244 32.17 5.54 28.17
CA LYS A 244 31.03 5.93 27.35
C LYS A 244 30.33 4.72 26.72
N ALA A 245 29.02 4.85 26.50
CA ALA A 245 28.28 3.91 25.69
C ALA A 245 28.82 3.96 24.24
N PRO A 246 28.85 2.83 23.51
CA PRO A 246 29.32 2.82 22.13
C PRO A 246 28.51 3.76 21.23
N SER A 247 29.16 4.37 20.22
CA SER A 247 28.49 5.29 19.29
C SER A 247 27.33 4.62 18.55
N PRO A 248 26.40 5.37 17.93
CA PRO A 248 25.55 4.81 16.89
C PRO A 248 26.39 4.14 15.80
N VAL A 249 25.85 3.09 15.19
CA VAL A 249 26.47 2.43 14.04
C VAL A 249 26.31 3.31 12.79
N ARG A 250 27.34 3.36 11.96
CA ARG A 250 27.34 4.07 10.68
C ARG A 250 27.86 3.16 9.58
N SER A 251 27.19 3.17 8.43
CA SER A 251 27.57 2.34 7.29
C SER A 251 27.72 3.14 6.01
N GLU A 252 28.67 2.71 5.16
CA GLU A 252 28.78 3.15 3.76
C GLU A 252 29.02 1.94 2.86
N ALA A 253 28.36 1.91 1.70
CA ALA A 253 28.57 0.90 0.68
C ALA A 253 29.18 1.51 -0.57
N TYR A 254 30.26 0.92 -1.05
CA TYR A 254 30.98 1.30 -2.25
C TYR A 254 30.76 0.20 -3.28
N THR A 255 30.04 0.51 -4.35
CA THR A 255 29.83 -0.39 -5.50
C THR A 255 30.84 -0.01 -6.56
N LEU A 256 31.79 -0.88 -6.89
CA LEU A 256 32.78 -0.61 -7.94
C LEU A 256 32.35 -1.29 -9.23
N LEU A 257 32.40 -0.58 -10.35
CA LEU A 257 32.04 -1.13 -11.66
C LEU A 257 33.26 -1.73 -12.36
N GLY A 258 33.03 -2.82 -13.08
CA GLY A 258 33.89 -3.30 -14.15
C GLY A 258 33.90 -2.32 -15.33
N SER A 259 34.99 -2.34 -16.11
CA SER A 259 35.13 -1.47 -17.28
C SER A 259 34.05 -1.68 -18.34
N ASP A 260 33.42 -2.84 -18.34
CA ASP A 260 32.33 -3.24 -19.25
C ASP A 260 30.98 -2.60 -18.92
N LEU A 261 30.83 -1.98 -17.74
CA LEU A 261 29.59 -1.31 -17.31
C LEU A 261 29.70 0.22 -17.22
N VAL A 262 30.88 0.81 -17.45
CA VAL A 262 31.12 2.26 -17.32
C VAL A 262 30.17 3.07 -18.21
N ASP A 263 30.00 2.65 -19.47
CA ASP A 263 29.16 3.33 -20.46
C ASP A 263 27.75 2.70 -20.58
N PHE A 264 27.40 1.78 -19.68
CA PHE A 264 26.11 1.10 -19.75
C PHE A 264 24.96 2.06 -19.46
N THR A 265 23.93 2.01 -20.32
CA THR A 265 22.67 2.73 -20.11
C THR A 265 21.47 1.87 -20.49
N SER A 266 20.31 2.17 -19.88
CA SER A 266 19.06 1.47 -20.13
C SER A 266 17.84 2.39 -20.22
N ASN A 267 16.83 1.98 -20.99
CA ASN A 267 15.48 2.57 -20.95
C ASN A 267 14.70 2.17 -19.70
N LEU A 268 15.17 1.19 -18.93
CA LEU A 268 14.60 0.76 -17.66
C LEU A 268 15.35 1.36 -16.46
N PRO A 269 14.70 1.50 -15.30
CA PRO A 269 15.39 1.59 -14.03
C PRO A 269 16.37 0.42 -13.82
N ILE A 270 17.49 0.68 -13.16
CA ILE A 270 18.53 -0.30 -12.87
C ILE A 270 18.63 -0.48 -11.36
N LEU A 271 18.56 -1.72 -10.89
CA LEU A 271 18.79 -2.10 -9.50
C LEU A 271 20.09 -2.92 -9.41
N VAL A 272 21.04 -2.44 -8.62
CA VAL A 272 22.24 -3.18 -8.25
C VAL A 272 22.10 -3.63 -6.80
N VAL A 273 22.19 -4.93 -6.58
CA VAL A 273 22.21 -5.55 -5.26
C VAL A 273 23.58 -6.16 -5.04
N ASN A 274 24.19 -5.84 -3.90
CA ASN A 274 25.40 -6.51 -3.43
C ASN A 274 25.06 -7.39 -2.23
N SER A 275 25.41 -8.68 -2.29
CA SER A 275 25.30 -9.61 -1.15
C SER A 275 26.62 -9.80 -0.38
N PHE A 276 27.70 -9.19 -0.88
CA PHE A 276 29.03 -9.15 -0.27
C PHE A 276 29.62 -10.53 0.04
N GLY A 277 29.75 -11.40 -0.96
CA GLY A 277 30.33 -12.74 -0.78
C GLY A 277 29.30 -13.84 -0.55
N ARG A 278 28.03 -13.48 -0.28
CA ARG A 278 27.04 -14.43 0.26
C ARG A 278 26.05 -14.90 -0.80
N GLY A 279 25.84 -16.21 -0.89
CA GLY A 279 24.69 -16.75 -1.62
C GLY A 279 23.39 -16.33 -0.95
N ILE A 280 22.38 -15.96 -1.74
CA ILE A 280 21.04 -15.62 -1.24
C ILE A 280 20.25 -16.94 -1.10
N PRO A 281 19.88 -17.38 0.12
CA PRO A 281 19.19 -18.65 0.32
C PRO A 281 17.67 -18.50 0.12
N GLU A 282 16.96 -19.63 0.09
CA GLU A 282 15.49 -19.69 0.07
C GLU A 282 14.91 -19.42 1.46
N ASN A 283 13.82 -18.63 1.51
CA ASN A 283 13.02 -18.30 2.69
C ASN A 283 13.75 -17.64 3.88
N THR A 284 15.08 -17.59 3.88
CA THR A 284 15.88 -16.92 4.92
C THR A 284 16.48 -15.64 4.36
N ARG A 285 16.08 -14.50 4.90
CA ARG A 285 16.61 -13.21 4.47
C ARG A 285 18.06 -13.03 4.92
N ILE A 286 18.93 -12.60 4.01
CA ILE A 286 20.29 -12.15 4.32
C ILE A 286 20.42 -10.65 4.07
N THR A 287 21.31 -9.99 4.81
CA THR A 287 21.65 -8.58 4.56
C THR A 287 22.31 -8.41 3.19
N THR A 288 21.87 -7.40 2.47
CA THR A 288 22.35 -6.93 1.18
C THR A 288 22.40 -5.40 1.18
N TYR A 289 22.97 -4.81 0.14
CA TYR A 289 22.87 -3.38 -0.11
C TYR A 289 22.34 -3.14 -1.51
N ALA A 290 21.34 -2.28 -1.61
CA ALA A 290 20.66 -1.98 -2.86
C ALA A 290 20.97 -0.56 -3.32
N THR A 291 21.22 -0.40 -4.61
CA THR A 291 21.35 0.88 -5.30
C THR A 291 20.39 0.88 -6.48
N LEU A 292 19.38 1.75 -6.45
CA LEU A 292 18.36 1.87 -7.47
C LEU A 292 18.54 3.20 -8.21
N ILE A 293 18.61 3.12 -9.54
CA ILE A 293 18.88 4.26 -10.41
C ILE A 293 17.82 4.34 -11.51
N HIS A 294 17.27 5.53 -11.70
CA HIS A 294 16.23 5.86 -12.66
C HIS A 294 16.26 7.35 -13.03
N THR A 295 16.07 7.62 -14.31
CA THR A 295 15.86 8.97 -14.84
C THR A 295 14.42 9.16 -15.28
N ASN A 296 13.77 10.20 -14.77
CA ASN A 296 12.43 10.61 -15.20
C ASN A 296 12.47 11.17 -16.64
N GLY A 297 12.49 10.28 -17.65
CA GLY A 297 12.38 10.64 -19.07
C GLY A 297 13.69 10.60 -19.88
N ALA A 298 14.84 10.31 -19.25
CA ALA A 298 16.10 10.01 -19.93
C ALA A 298 16.47 8.52 -19.74
N ARG A 299 17.64 8.09 -20.25
CA ARG A 299 18.17 6.73 -20.01
C ARG A 299 18.87 6.63 -18.65
N SER A 300 18.64 5.54 -17.92
CA SER A 300 19.32 5.24 -16.66
C SER A 300 20.78 4.88 -16.92
N SER A 301 21.72 5.39 -16.11
CA SER A 301 23.15 5.06 -16.15
C SER A 301 23.64 4.67 -14.75
N LEU A 302 24.53 3.69 -14.64
CA LEU A 302 25.06 3.22 -13.36
C LEU A 302 25.90 4.27 -12.61
N LEU A 303 26.45 5.27 -13.30
CA LEU A 303 27.26 6.33 -12.70
C LEU A 303 26.45 7.55 -12.26
N GLN A 304 25.15 7.56 -12.51
CA GLN A 304 24.29 8.62 -12.06
C GLN A 304 24.02 8.51 -10.54
N ALA A 305 23.73 9.65 -9.91
CA ALA A 305 23.19 9.68 -8.56
C ALA A 305 21.95 8.77 -8.44
N PRO A 306 21.92 7.85 -7.44
CA PRO A 306 20.82 6.92 -7.27
C PRO A 306 19.58 7.59 -6.67
N ASN A 307 18.40 7.06 -7.01
CA ASN A 307 17.12 7.46 -6.42
C ASN A 307 16.93 6.84 -5.03
N TYR A 308 17.46 5.63 -4.83
CA TYR A 308 17.52 4.97 -3.54
C TYR A 308 18.86 4.25 -3.39
N ARG A 309 19.44 4.35 -2.19
CA ARG A 309 20.57 3.54 -1.77
C ARG A 309 20.41 3.23 -0.30
N GLY A 310 20.57 1.98 0.09
CA GLY A 310 20.36 1.60 1.47
C GLY A 310 20.54 0.11 1.70
N ARG A 311 20.50 -0.25 2.99
CA ARG A 311 20.48 -1.64 3.40
C ARG A 311 19.18 -2.27 2.93
N ALA A 312 19.28 -3.54 2.59
CA ALA A 312 18.14 -4.35 2.26
C ALA A 312 18.37 -5.77 2.75
N ARG A 313 17.30 -6.54 2.86
CA ARG A 313 17.31 -7.95 3.17
C ARG A 313 16.66 -8.73 2.05
N MET A 314 17.32 -9.80 1.62
CA MET A 314 16.86 -10.57 0.47
C MET A 314 16.87 -12.07 0.74
N ALA A 315 15.84 -12.74 0.23
CA ALA A 315 15.71 -14.19 0.18
C ALA A 315 15.17 -14.61 -1.18
N ILE A 316 15.56 -15.79 -1.68
CA ILE A 316 14.84 -16.44 -2.77
C ILE A 316 13.43 -16.75 -2.28
N ARG A 317 12.44 -16.48 -3.13
CA ARG A 317 11.02 -16.71 -2.82
C ARG A 317 10.29 -17.48 -3.93
N GLY A 318 9.11 -17.97 -3.55
CA GLY A 318 8.18 -18.69 -4.42
C GLY A 318 8.00 -20.13 -3.96
N SER A 319 7.23 -20.91 -4.72
CA SER A 319 7.03 -22.34 -4.45
C SER A 319 7.64 -23.15 -5.59
N SER A 320 6.93 -23.35 -6.69
CA SER A 320 7.47 -24.04 -7.88
C SER A 320 8.57 -23.22 -8.57
N SER A 321 8.50 -21.88 -8.50
CA SER A 321 9.44 -21.00 -9.18
C SER A 321 10.87 -21.06 -8.62
N THR A 322 11.06 -21.57 -7.40
CA THR A 322 12.40 -21.70 -6.80
C THR A 322 13.26 -22.71 -7.55
N GLN A 323 12.66 -23.60 -8.33
CA GLN A 323 13.36 -24.57 -9.18
C GLN A 323 13.91 -23.96 -10.48
N PHE A 324 13.43 -22.78 -10.90
CA PHE A 324 13.91 -22.16 -12.12
C PHE A 324 15.30 -21.53 -11.96
N PRO A 325 16.14 -21.50 -13.02
CA PRO A 325 17.46 -20.87 -12.97
C PRO A 325 17.43 -19.38 -12.57
N LYS A 326 16.47 -18.62 -13.10
CA LYS A 326 16.26 -17.21 -12.75
C LYS A 326 15.39 -17.13 -11.49
N LYS A 327 15.95 -16.59 -10.41
CA LYS A 327 15.30 -16.58 -9.09
C LYS A 327 14.49 -15.31 -8.86
N SER A 328 13.29 -15.44 -8.32
CA SER A 328 12.55 -14.33 -7.73
C SER A 328 13.02 -14.08 -6.30
N TYR A 329 13.01 -12.82 -5.86
CA TYR A 329 13.45 -12.44 -4.52
C TYR A 329 12.37 -11.71 -3.73
N ALA A 330 12.24 -12.05 -2.45
CA ALA A 330 11.68 -11.14 -1.46
C ALA A 330 12.74 -10.08 -1.17
N PHE A 331 12.37 -8.80 -1.20
CA PHE A 331 13.28 -7.67 -1.05
C PHE A 331 12.71 -6.73 0.01
N GLU A 332 13.39 -6.62 1.14
CA GLU A 332 12.98 -5.76 2.24
C GLU A 332 13.99 -4.62 2.40
N THR A 333 13.55 -3.37 2.54
CA THR A 333 14.43 -2.24 2.82
C THR A 333 14.54 -2.03 4.32
N ASN A 334 15.75 -1.81 4.82
CA ASN A 334 16.00 -1.74 6.27
C ASN A 334 16.89 -0.56 6.64
N ASP A 335 16.80 -0.14 7.90
CA ASP A 335 17.65 0.89 8.49
C ASP A 335 18.98 0.32 9.05
N GLU A 336 19.75 1.16 9.75
CA GLU A 336 21.00 0.77 10.41
C GLU A 336 20.80 -0.23 11.56
N GLN A 337 19.57 -0.39 12.04
CA GLN A 337 19.15 -1.30 13.12
C GLN A 337 18.52 -2.57 12.55
N ASP A 338 18.60 -2.78 11.23
CA ASP A 338 18.01 -3.95 10.60
C ASP A 338 16.47 -4.02 10.73
N SER A 339 15.83 -2.91 11.10
CA SER A 339 14.38 -2.72 11.19
C SER A 339 13.82 -2.28 9.85
N ASP A 340 12.52 -2.50 9.64
CA ASP A 340 11.81 -2.12 8.42
C ASP A 340 11.91 -0.61 8.15
N LEU A 341 12.46 -0.26 6.98
CA LEU A 341 12.53 1.11 6.50
C LEU A 341 11.57 1.28 5.33
N LYS A 342 10.44 1.97 5.57
CA LYS A 342 9.49 2.30 4.49
C LYS A 342 10.10 3.35 3.57
N VAL A 343 10.17 3.05 2.27
CA VAL A 343 10.70 3.97 1.25
C VAL A 343 9.86 3.96 -0.02
N SER A 344 9.80 5.07 -0.74
CA SER A 344 9.16 5.09 -2.07
C SER A 344 10.16 4.65 -3.14
N LEU A 345 9.89 3.53 -3.81
CA LEU A 345 10.70 3.05 -4.93
C LEU A 345 9.97 3.32 -6.26
N LEU A 346 10.60 4.06 -7.18
CA LEU A 346 10.07 4.34 -8.53
C LEU A 346 8.65 4.93 -8.55
N GLY A 347 8.33 5.75 -7.55
CA GLY A 347 7.03 6.40 -7.40
C GLY A 347 5.91 5.45 -6.98
N LEU A 348 6.24 4.27 -6.45
CA LEU A 348 5.32 3.43 -5.69
C LEU A 348 5.19 3.97 -4.26
N PRO A 349 4.02 3.87 -3.59
CA PRO A 349 3.86 4.30 -2.20
C PRO A 349 4.85 3.68 -1.23
N GLU A 350 5.18 4.40 -0.16
CA GLU A 350 6.25 4.01 0.76
C GLU A 350 5.94 2.68 1.46
N GLU A 351 6.90 1.76 1.43
CA GLU A 351 6.81 0.51 2.15
C GLU A 351 8.19 -0.18 2.28
N SER A 352 8.31 -1.16 3.17
CA SER A 352 9.56 -1.88 3.43
C SER A 352 9.68 -3.18 2.62
N ASP A 353 8.59 -3.89 2.39
CA ASP A 353 8.47 -5.19 1.75
C ASP A 353 8.07 -5.12 0.26
N TRP A 354 9.04 -5.46 -0.57
CA TRP A 354 8.92 -5.51 -2.02
C TRP A 354 9.20 -6.92 -2.56
N VAL A 355 8.90 -7.08 -3.83
CA VAL A 355 9.11 -8.31 -4.56
C VAL A 355 9.85 -8.00 -5.84
N LEU A 356 10.98 -8.69 -6.04
CA LEU A 356 11.65 -8.74 -7.32
C LEU A 356 11.20 -10.01 -8.03
N TYR A 357 10.14 -9.90 -8.82
CA TYR A 357 9.60 -11.03 -9.57
C TYR A 357 10.41 -11.28 -10.84
N ALA A 358 10.83 -12.53 -11.02
CA ALA A 358 11.55 -13.01 -12.19
C ALA A 358 10.59 -13.73 -13.16
N PRO A 359 10.12 -13.07 -14.24
CA PRO A 359 9.37 -13.73 -15.30
C PRO A 359 10.29 -14.66 -16.11
N TYR A 360 10.49 -15.90 -15.65
CA TYR A 360 11.33 -16.88 -16.33
C TYR A 360 10.55 -17.69 -17.38
N THR A 361 9.36 -18.16 -17.00
CA THR A 361 8.46 -18.92 -17.87
C THR A 361 7.59 -18.00 -18.71
N ASP A 362 7.34 -16.78 -18.24
CA ASP A 362 6.63 -15.75 -19.01
C ASP A 362 7.58 -15.03 -19.96
N LYS A 363 7.65 -15.52 -21.20
CA LYS A 363 8.52 -14.96 -22.24
C LYS A 363 8.10 -13.57 -22.73
N THR A 364 6.89 -13.10 -22.42
CA THR A 364 6.49 -11.71 -22.72
C THR A 364 6.97 -10.75 -21.64
N LEU A 365 7.34 -11.27 -20.46
CA LEU A 365 7.76 -10.57 -19.25
C LEU A 365 6.64 -9.79 -18.54
N MET A 366 5.40 -9.80 -19.03
CA MET A 366 4.37 -8.82 -18.67
C MET A 366 2.99 -9.39 -18.31
N ARG A 367 2.77 -10.70 -18.27
CA ARG A 367 1.43 -11.28 -18.02
C ARG A 367 0.88 -10.91 -16.65
N ASP A 368 1.70 -10.99 -15.60
CA ASP A 368 1.33 -10.50 -14.26
C ASP A 368 0.99 -9.00 -14.30
N VAL A 369 1.88 -8.22 -14.91
CA VAL A 369 1.74 -6.76 -15.00
C VAL A 369 0.44 -6.37 -15.70
N LEU A 370 0.08 -7.10 -16.77
CA LEU A 370 -1.17 -6.88 -17.50
C LEU A 370 -2.40 -7.15 -16.63
N ALA A 371 -2.43 -8.27 -15.91
CA ALA A 371 -3.56 -8.59 -15.04
C ALA A 371 -3.71 -7.58 -13.90
N TYR A 372 -2.60 -7.17 -13.28
CA TYR A 372 -2.62 -6.16 -12.22
C TYR A 372 -3.08 -4.79 -12.74
N GLU A 373 -2.63 -4.39 -13.92
CA GLU A 373 -3.10 -3.16 -14.58
C GLU A 373 -4.60 -3.24 -14.89
N MET A 374 -5.09 -4.37 -15.39
CA MET A 374 -6.52 -4.59 -15.65
C MET A 374 -7.36 -4.47 -14.38
N SER A 375 -6.90 -5.04 -13.25
CA SER A 375 -7.54 -4.91 -11.93
C SER A 375 -7.56 -3.46 -11.44
N ASN A 376 -6.41 -2.78 -11.49
CA ASN A 376 -6.27 -1.41 -11.01
C ASN A 376 -7.15 -0.43 -11.80
N ARG A 377 -7.32 -0.64 -13.12
CA ARG A 377 -8.20 0.19 -13.97
C ARG A 377 -9.67 0.13 -13.60
N VAL A 378 -10.13 -0.96 -12.99
CA VAL A 378 -11.51 -1.11 -12.52
C VAL A 378 -11.67 -0.76 -11.04
N GLY A 379 -10.67 -0.10 -10.44
CA GLY A 379 -10.72 0.36 -9.05
C GLY A 379 -10.48 -0.73 -8.02
N ARG A 380 -9.89 -1.87 -8.41
CA ARG A 380 -9.52 -2.95 -7.50
C ARG A 380 -8.01 -3.01 -7.37
N TYR A 381 -7.50 -2.70 -6.17
CA TYR A 381 -6.07 -2.80 -5.89
C TYR A 381 -5.52 -4.16 -6.34
N ALA A 382 -4.46 -4.09 -7.12
CA ALA A 382 -3.52 -5.17 -7.39
C ALA A 382 -2.12 -4.56 -7.31
N PRO A 383 -1.08 -5.36 -6.98
CA PRO A 383 0.28 -4.86 -6.86
C PRO A 383 0.68 -4.00 -8.05
N ARG A 384 1.09 -2.76 -7.78
CA ARG A 384 1.63 -1.88 -8.81
C ARG A 384 3.04 -2.36 -9.17
N ALA A 385 3.36 -2.25 -10.45
CA ALA A 385 4.52 -2.89 -11.05
C ALA A 385 5.45 -1.89 -11.75
N ARG A 386 6.75 -2.18 -11.73
CA ARG A 386 7.76 -1.50 -12.57
C ARG A 386 8.71 -2.53 -13.17
N PHE A 387 8.91 -2.49 -14.49
CA PHE A 387 9.97 -3.24 -15.15
C PHE A 387 11.32 -2.63 -14.79
N ILE A 388 12.28 -3.45 -14.37
CA ILE A 388 13.63 -3.03 -14.01
C ILE A 388 14.67 -4.02 -14.54
N GLU A 389 15.91 -3.56 -14.74
CA GLU A 389 17.06 -4.44 -14.93
C GLU A 389 17.79 -4.65 -13.60
N VAL A 390 18.17 -5.89 -13.31
CA VAL A 390 18.77 -6.25 -12.02
C VAL A 390 20.16 -6.84 -12.21
N TYR A 391 21.09 -6.35 -11.39
CA TYR A 391 22.42 -6.90 -11.18
C TYR A 391 22.50 -7.41 -9.74
N VAL A 392 22.98 -8.64 -9.56
CA VAL A 392 23.22 -9.22 -8.23
C VAL A 392 24.69 -9.62 -8.16
N ASP A 393 25.51 -8.76 -7.54
CA ASP A 393 26.91 -9.06 -7.26
C ASP A 393 27.05 -9.78 -5.93
N THR A 394 27.86 -10.83 -5.94
CA THR A 394 28.17 -11.64 -4.77
C THR A 394 29.62 -11.49 -4.32
N GLY A 395 30.37 -10.43 -4.64
CA GLY A 395 31.57 -10.12 -3.85
C GLY A 395 32.68 -9.26 -4.46
N ASN A 396 32.61 -8.83 -5.72
CA ASN A 396 33.69 -8.08 -6.37
C ASN A 396 33.17 -6.80 -7.06
N LYS A 397 33.89 -6.30 -8.06
CA LYS A 397 33.33 -5.27 -8.95
C LYS A 397 32.11 -5.83 -9.68
N VAL A 398 31.07 -5.02 -9.81
CA VAL A 398 29.88 -5.35 -10.60
C VAL A 398 30.24 -5.27 -12.08
N THR A 399 30.03 -6.35 -12.80
CA THR A 399 30.32 -6.54 -14.22
C THR A 399 29.07 -6.98 -14.98
N ALA A 400 29.16 -7.09 -16.30
CA ALA A 400 28.07 -7.60 -17.12
C ALA A 400 27.69 -9.06 -16.78
N SER A 401 28.58 -9.85 -16.14
CA SER A 401 28.22 -11.22 -15.74
C SER A 401 27.24 -11.27 -14.56
N ASP A 402 27.19 -10.21 -13.75
CA ASP A 402 26.31 -10.07 -12.58
C ASP A 402 24.88 -9.69 -12.97
N TYR A 403 24.64 -9.39 -14.25
CA TYR A 403 23.31 -9.19 -14.79
C TYR A 403 22.47 -10.47 -14.63
N VAL A 404 21.32 -10.34 -13.97
CA VAL A 404 20.36 -11.44 -13.74
C VAL A 404 19.07 -11.29 -14.55
N GLY A 405 18.92 -10.24 -15.35
CA GLY A 405 17.80 -10.09 -16.28
C GLY A 405 16.86 -8.93 -15.99
N VAL A 406 15.76 -8.93 -16.73
CA VAL A 406 14.59 -8.07 -16.49
C VAL A 406 13.76 -8.67 -15.37
N TYR A 407 13.44 -7.85 -14.37
CA TYR A 407 12.55 -8.19 -13.27
C TYR A 407 11.36 -7.24 -13.26
N VAL A 408 10.33 -7.63 -12.52
CA VAL A 408 9.24 -6.74 -12.15
C VAL A 408 9.39 -6.43 -10.65
N LEU A 409 9.63 -5.16 -10.31
CA LEU A 409 9.48 -4.66 -8.95
C LEU A 409 7.98 -4.56 -8.66
N LEU A 410 7.51 -5.34 -7.69
CA LEU A 410 6.13 -5.40 -7.26
C LEU A 410 6.00 -5.05 -5.79
N GLU A 411 4.86 -4.49 -5.45
CA GLU A 411 4.39 -4.39 -4.07
C GLU A 411 4.07 -5.78 -3.51
N ARG A 412 4.34 -6.00 -2.22
CA ARG A 412 3.80 -7.15 -1.51
C ARG A 412 2.33 -6.87 -1.13
N ILE A 413 1.46 -7.87 -1.27
CA ILE A 413 0.09 -7.74 -0.71
C ILE A 413 0.21 -7.75 0.82
N ARG A 414 -0.20 -6.64 1.44
CA ARG A 414 -0.23 -6.42 2.89
C ARG A 414 -1.30 -5.39 3.25
N ARG A 415 -1.62 -5.33 4.55
CA ARG A 415 -2.38 -4.23 5.15
C ARG A 415 -1.58 -2.93 5.00
N ASP A 416 -2.12 -1.96 4.28
CA ASP A 416 -1.59 -0.59 4.19
C ASP A 416 -2.66 0.30 3.53
N GLU A 417 -2.72 1.58 3.90
CA GLU A 417 -3.69 2.54 3.35
C GLU A 417 -3.59 2.70 1.82
N ASN A 418 -2.42 2.43 1.24
CA ASN A 418 -2.19 2.47 -0.20
C ASN A 418 -2.23 1.08 -0.86
N ARG A 419 -2.47 0.01 -0.10
CA ARG A 419 -2.55 -1.39 -0.58
C ARG A 419 -3.91 -2.01 -0.22
N VAL A 420 -3.93 -3.01 0.67
CA VAL A 420 -5.18 -3.53 1.22
C VAL A 420 -5.56 -2.68 2.43
N ASP A 421 -6.41 -1.69 2.18
CA ASP A 421 -6.88 -0.75 3.20
C ASP A 421 -7.94 -1.41 4.09
N ILE A 422 -7.47 -2.01 5.18
CA ILE A 422 -8.29 -2.62 6.24
C ILE A 422 -7.73 -2.25 7.60
N ASP A 423 -8.60 -2.30 8.61
CA ASP A 423 -8.20 -2.12 10.00
C ASP A 423 -7.11 -3.10 10.43
N GLU A 424 -6.23 -2.66 11.32
CA GLU A 424 -5.31 -3.55 12.02
C GLU A 424 -6.05 -4.38 13.07
N LEU A 425 -5.65 -5.65 13.21
CA LEU A 425 -6.17 -6.60 14.20
C LEU A 425 -5.06 -7.07 15.13
N LEU A 426 -4.90 -6.39 16.26
CA LEU A 426 -3.86 -6.71 17.25
C LEU A 426 -4.23 -7.96 18.06
N PRO A 427 -3.25 -8.70 18.63
CA PRO A 427 -3.52 -9.85 19.51
C PRO A 427 -4.43 -9.52 20.70
N SER A 428 -4.48 -8.27 21.15
CA SER A 428 -5.39 -7.83 22.22
C SER A 428 -6.87 -7.76 21.79
N MET A 429 -7.17 -7.69 20.49
CA MET A 429 -8.51 -7.45 19.94
C MET A 429 -9.30 -8.76 19.77
N ASN A 430 -9.96 -9.20 20.85
CA ASN A 430 -10.60 -10.52 20.93
C ASN A 430 -12.13 -10.50 21.06
N SER A 431 -12.76 -9.33 20.95
CA SER A 431 -14.20 -9.14 21.08
C SER A 431 -14.75 -8.18 20.03
N LEU A 432 -16.07 -8.17 19.85
CA LEU A 432 -16.72 -7.17 19.01
C LEU A 432 -16.63 -5.77 19.66
N PRO A 433 -16.52 -4.71 18.85
CA PRO A 433 -16.51 -4.71 17.39
C PRO A 433 -15.14 -5.03 16.74
N GLU A 434 -14.04 -4.98 17.50
CA GLU A 434 -12.67 -4.99 16.98
C GLU A 434 -12.33 -6.27 16.19
N ILE A 435 -12.73 -7.42 16.73
CA ILE A 435 -12.49 -8.75 16.14
C ILE A 435 -13.17 -8.95 14.78
N SER A 436 -14.10 -8.07 14.40
CA SER A 436 -14.95 -8.29 13.22
C SER A 436 -14.25 -8.05 11.88
N GLY A 437 -12.98 -7.64 11.88
CA GLY A 437 -12.20 -7.45 10.66
C GLY A 437 -10.73 -7.20 10.92
N GLY A 438 -10.01 -6.87 9.85
CA GLY A 438 -8.56 -6.83 9.82
C GLY A 438 -7.92 -8.15 9.37
N TYR A 439 -8.70 -8.99 8.68
CA TYR A 439 -8.21 -10.25 8.14
C TYR A 439 -7.87 -10.13 6.66
N ILE A 440 -6.68 -10.59 6.27
CA ILE A 440 -6.35 -10.99 4.90
C ILE A 440 -6.11 -12.50 4.93
N LEU A 441 -6.82 -13.22 4.06
CA LEU A 441 -6.67 -14.66 3.88
C LEU A 441 -6.36 -14.93 2.42
N LYS A 442 -5.84 -16.12 2.13
CA LYS A 442 -5.67 -16.57 0.75
C LYS A 442 -6.05 -18.04 0.61
N ILE A 443 -6.55 -18.39 -0.56
CA ILE A 443 -6.68 -19.77 -0.99
C ILE A 443 -5.37 -20.11 -1.69
N ASP A 444 -4.56 -20.93 -1.02
CA ASP A 444 -3.21 -21.27 -1.47
C ASP A 444 -2.73 -22.54 -0.75
N ARG A 445 -1.53 -23.01 -1.11
CA ARG A 445 -0.84 -24.08 -0.38
C ARG A 445 -0.40 -23.56 1.00
N LEU A 446 -0.63 -24.37 2.04
CA LEU A 446 -0.11 -24.12 3.38
C LEU A 446 1.37 -24.44 3.46
N ASN A 447 2.11 -23.64 4.22
CA ASN A 447 3.48 -23.95 4.62
C ASN A 447 3.50 -24.83 5.87
N THR A 448 3.16 -26.11 5.71
CA THR A 448 3.04 -27.05 6.84
C THR A 448 4.36 -27.29 7.57
N TRP A 449 5.51 -27.02 6.94
CA TRP A 449 6.82 -27.13 7.58
C TRP A 449 7.10 -26.00 8.57
N GLU A 450 6.44 -24.86 8.40
CA GLU A 450 6.43 -23.72 9.32
C GLU A 450 5.27 -23.79 10.32
N GLY A 451 4.50 -24.89 10.32
CA GLY A 451 3.41 -25.10 11.28
C GLY A 451 2.07 -24.50 10.87
N GLU A 452 1.91 -23.99 9.64
CA GLU A 452 0.62 -23.52 9.14
C GLU A 452 -0.40 -24.67 9.09
N SER A 453 -1.55 -24.47 9.72
CA SER A 453 -2.68 -25.41 9.73
C SER A 453 -3.89 -24.89 8.94
N GLY A 454 -3.95 -23.57 8.73
CA GLY A 454 -4.99 -22.90 7.96
C GLY A 454 -6.38 -22.98 8.57
N LEU A 455 -7.36 -22.54 7.77
CA LEU A 455 -8.78 -22.52 8.10
C LEU A 455 -9.54 -23.35 7.07
N SER A 456 -9.96 -24.55 7.47
CA SER A 456 -10.77 -25.43 6.61
C SER A 456 -12.24 -25.03 6.58
N LEU A 457 -12.77 -24.88 5.37
CA LEU A 457 -14.19 -24.69 5.07
C LEU A 457 -14.80 -25.93 4.41
N SER A 458 -16.12 -26.01 4.43
CA SER A 458 -16.84 -27.18 3.92
C SER A 458 -16.88 -27.24 2.38
N ARG A 459 -16.74 -26.08 1.70
CA ARG A 459 -16.80 -25.99 0.24
C ARG A 459 -15.52 -25.44 -0.37
N ALA A 460 -15.06 -24.27 0.06
CA ALA A 460 -13.90 -23.61 -0.57
C ALA A 460 -12.52 -24.19 -0.22
N GLY A 461 -12.47 -25.27 0.57
CA GLY A 461 -11.21 -25.90 0.99
C GLY A 461 -10.56 -25.17 2.16
N THR A 462 -9.22 -25.20 2.21
CA THR A 462 -8.45 -24.60 3.31
C THR A 462 -7.87 -23.25 2.89
N LEU A 463 -8.02 -22.25 3.76
CA LEU A 463 -7.48 -20.92 3.58
C LEU A 463 -6.25 -20.73 4.47
N ALA A 464 -5.20 -20.12 3.93
CA ALA A 464 -4.05 -19.66 4.69
C ALA A 464 -4.30 -18.27 5.27
N TYR A 465 -3.71 -18.00 6.43
CA TYR A 465 -3.68 -16.66 7.01
C TYR A 465 -2.59 -15.82 6.32
N VAL A 466 -2.87 -14.54 6.13
CA VAL A 466 -1.89 -13.57 5.64
C VAL A 466 -1.79 -12.41 6.63
N GLU A 467 -2.92 -11.90 7.09
CA GLU A 467 -3.00 -10.91 8.16
C GLU A 467 -4.18 -11.25 9.09
N PRO A 468 -3.99 -11.26 10.41
CA PRO A 468 -2.69 -11.50 11.05
C PRO A 468 -2.07 -12.83 10.55
N GLU A 469 -0.76 -13.00 10.69
CA GLU A 469 -0.11 -14.29 10.42
C GLU A 469 -0.70 -15.38 11.32
N GLU A 470 -0.66 -16.65 10.90
CA GLU A 470 -1.37 -17.71 11.61
C GLU A 470 -0.85 -17.88 13.05
N GLU A 471 0.44 -17.72 13.28
CA GLU A 471 1.05 -17.83 14.61
C GLU A 471 0.69 -16.67 15.54
N ASP A 472 0.44 -15.48 14.98
CA ASP A 472 0.05 -14.29 15.74
C ASP A 472 -1.45 -14.22 16.03
N ALA A 473 -2.27 -14.90 15.22
CA ALA A 473 -3.72 -14.90 15.37
C ALA A 473 -4.17 -15.65 16.64
N THR A 474 -4.94 -14.98 17.51
CA THR A 474 -5.42 -15.60 18.76
C THR A 474 -6.48 -16.69 18.52
N PRO A 475 -6.72 -17.60 19.49
CA PRO A 475 -7.81 -18.57 19.39
C PRO A 475 -9.20 -17.94 19.18
N ALA A 476 -9.45 -16.76 19.77
CA ALA A 476 -10.72 -16.05 19.60
C ALA A 476 -10.86 -15.51 18.16
N GLN A 477 -9.81 -14.89 17.62
CA GLN A 477 -9.78 -14.37 16.25
C GLN A 477 -9.97 -15.48 15.22
N LYS A 478 -9.20 -16.58 15.33
CA LYS A 478 -9.34 -17.78 14.48
C LYS A 478 -10.76 -18.35 14.53
N THR A 479 -11.37 -18.41 15.72
CA THR A 479 -12.75 -18.90 15.88
C THR A 479 -13.77 -17.96 15.24
N TRP A 480 -13.59 -16.66 15.39
CA TRP A 480 -14.52 -15.66 14.86
C TRP A 480 -14.56 -15.69 13.33
N ILE A 481 -13.41 -15.61 12.67
CA ILE A 481 -13.35 -15.58 11.20
C ILE A 481 -13.85 -16.90 10.60
N ARG A 482 -13.55 -18.04 11.22
CA ARG A 482 -14.11 -19.35 10.84
C ARG A 482 -15.63 -19.38 10.94
N THR A 483 -16.18 -18.85 12.02
CA THR A 483 -17.64 -18.78 12.21
C THR A 483 -18.30 -17.91 11.15
N TYR A 484 -17.70 -16.76 10.83
CA TYR A 484 -18.19 -15.87 9.77
C TYR A 484 -18.24 -16.57 8.41
N LEU A 485 -17.13 -17.22 8.00
CA LEU A 485 -17.03 -17.91 6.72
C LEU A 485 -17.96 -19.14 6.64
N ASN A 486 -18.11 -19.90 7.72
CA ASN A 486 -19.07 -21.00 7.80
C ASN A 486 -20.52 -20.49 7.70
N GLY A 487 -20.84 -19.34 8.29
CA GLY A 487 -22.14 -18.67 8.16
C GLY A 487 -22.43 -18.28 6.71
N PHE A 488 -21.42 -17.74 6.02
CA PHE A 488 -21.50 -17.44 4.59
C PHE A 488 -21.78 -18.70 3.75
N GLU A 489 -21.00 -19.78 3.91
CA GLU A 489 -21.24 -21.02 3.17
C GLU A 489 -22.61 -21.61 3.49
N THR A 490 -22.99 -21.66 4.76
CA THR A 490 -24.32 -22.16 5.18
C THR A 490 -25.45 -21.39 4.47
N ASN A 491 -25.33 -20.07 4.41
CA ASN A 491 -26.31 -19.25 3.71
C ASN A 491 -26.28 -19.46 2.19
N LEU A 492 -25.10 -19.43 1.57
CA LEU A 492 -24.93 -19.52 0.13
C LEU A 492 -25.45 -20.86 -0.44
N PHE A 493 -25.29 -21.94 0.31
CA PHE A 493 -25.76 -23.28 -0.08
C PHE A 493 -27.17 -23.61 0.42
N SER A 494 -27.84 -22.70 1.13
CA SER A 494 -29.25 -22.86 1.50
C SER A 494 -30.21 -22.67 0.32
N SER A 495 -31.49 -23.05 0.48
CA SER A 495 -32.55 -22.78 -0.50
C SER A 495 -32.84 -21.28 -0.68
N SER A 496 -32.61 -20.47 0.35
CA SER A 496 -32.89 -19.02 0.39
C SER A 496 -31.69 -18.13 0.02
N PHE A 497 -30.63 -18.69 -0.56
CA PHE A 497 -29.37 -17.98 -0.76
C PHE A 497 -29.49 -16.65 -1.53
N ARG A 498 -30.41 -16.54 -2.50
CA ARG A 498 -30.59 -15.36 -3.39
C ARG A 498 -30.85 -14.05 -2.64
N THR A 499 -31.32 -14.12 -1.40
CA THR A 499 -31.59 -12.94 -0.57
C THR A 499 -30.63 -12.83 0.63
N GLY A 500 -29.72 -13.78 0.80
CA GLY A 500 -28.91 -13.92 2.01
C GLY A 500 -27.41 -13.70 1.84
N TYR A 501 -26.81 -14.10 0.70
CA TYR A 501 -25.35 -14.07 0.56
C TYR A 501 -24.81 -12.62 0.58
N ASN A 502 -25.62 -11.67 0.12
CA ASN A 502 -25.29 -10.25 0.11
C ASN A 502 -25.11 -9.64 1.50
N ASN A 503 -25.49 -10.33 2.59
CA ASN A 503 -25.19 -9.91 3.95
C ASN A 503 -23.74 -10.23 4.35
N TYR A 504 -23.09 -11.15 3.62
CA TYR A 504 -21.74 -11.62 3.91
C TYR A 504 -20.70 -11.09 2.92
N ILE A 505 -21.05 -10.92 1.66
CA ILE A 505 -20.08 -10.57 0.61
C ILE A 505 -20.36 -9.22 -0.04
N ASP A 506 -19.28 -8.56 -0.44
CA ASP A 506 -19.28 -7.50 -1.42
C ASP A 506 -19.42 -8.14 -2.81
N VAL A 507 -20.64 -8.12 -3.35
CA VAL A 507 -20.99 -8.81 -4.61
C VAL A 507 -20.11 -8.33 -5.77
N ASP A 508 -19.81 -7.04 -5.82
CA ASP A 508 -19.00 -6.47 -6.89
C ASP A 508 -17.58 -7.00 -6.84
N SER A 509 -16.97 -7.13 -5.66
CA SER A 509 -15.62 -7.72 -5.55
C SER A 509 -15.57 -9.17 -6.03
N PHE A 510 -16.64 -9.94 -5.84
CA PHE A 510 -16.75 -11.31 -6.32
C PHE A 510 -16.91 -11.35 -7.85
N VAL A 511 -17.72 -10.46 -8.42
CA VAL A 511 -17.88 -10.34 -9.87
C VAL A 511 -16.59 -9.84 -10.53
N ASP A 512 -15.87 -8.90 -9.91
CA ASP A 512 -14.61 -8.36 -10.43
C ASP A 512 -13.50 -9.40 -10.41
N ASN A 513 -13.40 -10.20 -9.35
CA ASN A 513 -12.49 -11.34 -9.30
C ASN A 513 -12.83 -12.38 -10.36
N LEU A 514 -14.11 -12.77 -10.49
CA LEU A 514 -14.57 -13.65 -11.55
C LEU A 514 -14.14 -13.10 -12.91
N TRP A 515 -14.35 -11.80 -13.16
CA TRP A 515 -14.02 -11.23 -14.46
C TRP A 515 -12.54 -11.21 -14.76
N LEU A 516 -11.71 -10.85 -13.79
CA LEU A 516 -10.26 -10.89 -13.99
C LEU A 516 -9.78 -12.31 -14.27
N VAL A 517 -10.29 -13.30 -13.52
CA VAL A 517 -9.94 -14.72 -13.73
C VAL A 517 -10.44 -15.23 -15.07
N GLU A 518 -11.70 -14.99 -15.45
CA GLU A 518 -12.27 -15.47 -16.71
C GLU A 518 -11.69 -14.75 -17.93
N ALA A 519 -11.44 -13.45 -17.85
CA ALA A 519 -10.88 -12.67 -18.96
C ALA A 519 -9.42 -13.04 -19.23
N ALA A 520 -8.64 -13.29 -18.18
CA ALA A 520 -7.25 -13.74 -18.28
C ALA A 520 -7.14 -15.27 -18.45
N ARG A 521 -8.21 -16.01 -18.13
CA ARG A 521 -8.22 -17.46 -17.90
C ARG A 521 -7.08 -17.90 -16.97
N ASN A 522 -6.98 -17.25 -15.80
CA ASN A 522 -6.00 -17.64 -14.79
C ASN A 522 -6.40 -19.00 -14.19
N ILE A 523 -5.63 -20.04 -14.52
CA ILE A 523 -5.94 -21.40 -14.07
C ILE A 523 -5.80 -21.59 -12.56
N ASP A 524 -5.06 -20.73 -11.87
CA ASP A 524 -4.96 -20.76 -10.41
C ASP A 524 -6.03 -19.92 -9.72
N GLY A 525 -6.66 -18.97 -10.41
CA GLY A 525 -7.48 -17.90 -9.82
C GLY A 525 -8.73 -18.27 -9.00
N TYR A 526 -9.05 -19.56 -8.87
CA TYR A 526 -10.09 -20.07 -7.97
C TYR A 526 -9.60 -21.14 -6.97
N ARG A 527 -8.34 -21.56 -7.09
CA ARG A 527 -7.77 -22.74 -6.40
C ARG A 527 -6.50 -22.43 -5.62
N LEU A 528 -5.73 -21.45 -6.08
CA LEU A 528 -4.43 -21.03 -5.55
C LEU A 528 -4.28 -19.52 -5.77
N SER A 529 -3.32 -18.89 -5.09
CA SER A 529 -2.97 -17.48 -5.26
C SER A 529 -4.17 -16.50 -5.22
N THR A 530 -5.25 -16.88 -4.54
CA THR A 530 -6.51 -16.11 -4.54
C THR A 530 -6.73 -15.47 -3.18
N PHE A 531 -6.56 -14.16 -3.09
CA PHE A 531 -6.71 -13.41 -1.85
C PHE A 531 -8.16 -13.03 -1.58
N LEU A 532 -8.48 -12.85 -0.31
CA LEU A 532 -9.72 -12.29 0.20
C LEU A 532 -9.41 -11.49 1.46
N TYR A 533 -10.22 -10.49 1.75
CA TYR A 533 -10.06 -9.72 2.98
C TYR A 533 -11.40 -9.34 3.60
N LYS A 534 -11.37 -9.18 4.92
CA LYS A 534 -12.53 -8.85 5.75
C LYS A 534 -12.28 -7.57 6.53
N PRO A 535 -12.78 -6.40 6.06
CA PRO A 535 -12.72 -5.15 6.81
C PRO A 535 -13.61 -5.20 8.05
N ARG A 536 -13.27 -4.41 9.09
CA ARG A 536 -14.06 -4.35 10.33
C ARG A 536 -15.44 -3.81 10.04
N ASN A 537 -16.47 -4.44 10.60
CA ASN A 537 -17.88 -4.13 10.34
C ASN A 537 -18.33 -4.17 8.86
N GLY A 538 -17.46 -4.54 7.92
CA GLY A 538 -17.78 -4.62 6.49
C GLY A 538 -18.06 -6.06 6.02
N LYS A 539 -18.16 -6.22 4.70
CA LYS A 539 -18.41 -7.52 4.05
C LYS A 539 -17.11 -8.12 3.53
N LEU A 540 -17.07 -9.44 3.38
CA LEU A 540 -15.95 -10.14 2.78
C LEU A 540 -15.78 -9.71 1.32
N ARG A 541 -14.53 -9.48 0.92
CA ARG A 541 -14.14 -9.09 -0.43
C ARG A 541 -13.16 -10.11 -1.03
N LEU A 542 -13.31 -10.40 -2.33
CA LEU A 542 -12.32 -11.15 -3.10
C LEU A 542 -11.30 -10.20 -3.75
N GLY A 543 -10.05 -10.66 -3.85
CA GLY A 543 -8.89 -9.88 -4.21
C GLY A 543 -8.04 -9.51 -2.99
N PRO A 544 -6.90 -8.80 -3.19
CA PRO A 544 -6.38 -8.31 -4.47
C PRO A 544 -5.87 -9.41 -5.41
N ALA A 545 -5.64 -9.07 -6.68
CA ALA A 545 -5.09 -10.02 -7.67
C ALA A 545 -3.62 -10.36 -7.39
N TRP A 546 -3.25 -11.62 -7.62
CA TRP A 546 -1.89 -12.12 -7.42
C TRP A 546 -1.60 -13.32 -8.33
N ASP A 547 -0.38 -13.42 -8.85
CA ASP A 547 0.18 -14.58 -9.58
C ASP A 547 -0.67 -15.01 -10.80
N TYR A 548 -0.62 -14.19 -11.84
CA TYR A 548 -1.31 -14.30 -13.12
C TYR A 548 -0.38 -14.71 -14.29
N ASN A 549 0.86 -15.11 -14.01
CA ASN A 549 1.82 -15.60 -15.01
C ASN A 549 1.31 -16.81 -15.82
N LEU A 550 0.37 -17.59 -15.27
CA LEU A 550 -0.31 -18.73 -15.93
C LEU A 550 -1.51 -18.33 -16.79
N SER A 551 -1.69 -17.04 -17.06
CA SER A 551 -2.83 -16.49 -17.78
C SER A 551 -2.51 -16.20 -19.26
N PHE A 552 -3.49 -15.67 -19.99
CA PHE A 552 -3.34 -15.18 -21.37
C PHE A 552 -2.75 -16.21 -22.33
N GLY A 553 -3.26 -17.45 -22.21
CA GLY A 553 -2.88 -18.57 -23.04
C GLY A 553 -1.53 -19.21 -22.71
N ASN A 554 -0.88 -18.82 -21.60
CA ASN A 554 0.45 -19.32 -21.28
C ASN A 554 0.46 -20.77 -20.82
N ALA A 555 -0.53 -21.20 -20.02
CA ALA A 555 -0.56 -22.54 -19.44
C ALA A 555 -1.00 -23.63 -20.43
N ASP A 556 -0.26 -24.73 -20.47
CA ASP A 556 -0.49 -25.92 -21.29
C ASP A 556 -1.34 -27.00 -20.61
N TYR A 557 -1.90 -26.70 -19.44
CA TYR A 557 -2.76 -27.57 -18.64
C TYR A 557 -4.04 -26.86 -18.21
N LEU A 558 -5.02 -27.63 -17.69
CA LEU A 558 -6.34 -27.13 -17.25
C LEU A 558 -7.04 -26.23 -18.28
N ASN A 559 -6.84 -26.54 -19.57
CA ASN A 559 -7.39 -25.76 -20.68
C ASN A 559 -7.00 -24.27 -20.67
N GLY A 560 -5.90 -23.88 -20.00
CA GLY A 560 -5.47 -22.48 -19.87
C GLY A 560 -5.19 -21.79 -21.20
N TRP A 561 -4.94 -22.56 -22.27
CA TRP A 561 -4.72 -22.04 -23.62
C TRP A 561 -6.00 -21.76 -24.41
N LEU A 562 -7.17 -22.22 -23.97
CA LEU A 562 -8.41 -22.04 -24.72
C LEU A 562 -8.92 -20.60 -24.62
N THR A 563 -9.32 -20.04 -25.75
CA THR A 563 -10.00 -18.75 -25.80
C THR A 563 -11.51 -18.87 -25.50
N ASP A 564 -12.07 -20.07 -25.52
CA ASP A 564 -13.50 -20.35 -25.38
C ASP A 564 -13.84 -21.24 -24.19
N GLY A 565 -15.07 -21.15 -23.69
CA GLY A 565 -15.54 -21.87 -22.51
C GLY A 565 -15.29 -21.13 -21.20
N TRP A 566 -16.17 -21.32 -20.22
CA TRP A 566 -16.04 -20.76 -18.88
C TRP A 566 -15.11 -21.63 -18.04
N TYR A 567 -14.21 -21.01 -17.28
CA TYR A 567 -13.26 -21.76 -16.43
C TYR A 567 -13.83 -22.08 -15.05
N TYR A 568 -14.64 -21.20 -14.45
CA TYR A 568 -15.24 -21.41 -13.13
C TYR A 568 -15.96 -22.77 -12.94
N PRO A 569 -16.64 -23.38 -13.95
CA PRO A 569 -17.25 -24.70 -13.80
C PRO A 569 -16.23 -25.84 -13.74
N GLU A 570 -15.08 -25.66 -14.41
CA GLU A 570 -14.01 -26.67 -14.55
C GLU A 570 -13.13 -26.75 -13.29
N SER A 571 -13.09 -25.67 -12.51
CA SER A 571 -12.26 -25.54 -11.32
C SER A 571 -12.95 -26.05 -10.04
N GLY A 572 -12.17 -26.42 -9.03
CA GLY A 572 -12.62 -26.60 -7.62
C GLY A 572 -12.23 -25.41 -6.72
N GLY A 573 -12.38 -25.54 -5.41
CA GLY A 573 -12.01 -24.51 -4.43
C GLY A 573 -13.05 -23.39 -4.31
N ALA A 574 -12.63 -22.12 -4.33
CA ALA A 574 -13.55 -20.98 -4.30
C ALA A 574 -14.51 -20.93 -5.49
N SER A 575 -14.22 -21.66 -6.58
CA SER A 575 -15.15 -21.79 -7.70
C SER A 575 -16.50 -22.40 -7.27
N GLU A 576 -16.56 -23.17 -6.18
CA GLU A 576 -17.81 -23.70 -5.63
C GLU A 576 -18.77 -22.58 -5.20
N TRP A 577 -18.24 -21.48 -4.66
CA TRP A 577 -19.05 -20.30 -4.36
C TRP A 577 -19.61 -19.68 -5.64
N LEU A 578 -18.77 -19.54 -6.67
CA LEU A 578 -19.19 -18.97 -7.96
C LEU A 578 -20.23 -19.85 -8.67
N LYS A 579 -20.05 -21.18 -8.69
CA LYS A 579 -21.04 -22.13 -9.23
C LYS A 579 -22.42 -21.92 -8.59
N ARG A 580 -22.45 -21.65 -7.27
CA ARG A 580 -23.70 -21.38 -6.55
C ARG A 580 -24.25 -19.99 -6.84
N LEU A 581 -23.42 -18.95 -6.84
CA LEU A 581 -23.80 -17.57 -7.15
C LEU A 581 -24.37 -17.43 -8.57
N MET A 582 -23.80 -18.15 -9.55
CA MET A 582 -24.25 -18.15 -10.95
C MET A 582 -25.66 -18.74 -11.17
N LEU A 583 -26.25 -19.39 -10.15
CA LEU A 583 -27.66 -19.79 -10.18
C LEU A 583 -28.61 -18.62 -9.88
N ASP A 584 -28.12 -17.51 -9.34
CA ASP A 584 -28.88 -16.28 -9.15
C ASP A 584 -28.90 -15.44 -10.44
N SER A 585 -30.09 -15.08 -10.90
CA SER A 585 -30.26 -14.23 -12.08
C SER A 585 -29.72 -12.82 -11.85
N GLU A 586 -29.78 -12.30 -10.61
CA GLU A 586 -29.26 -10.96 -10.32
C GLU A 586 -27.74 -10.95 -10.31
N PHE A 587 -27.10 -12.00 -9.80
CA PHE A 587 -25.64 -12.13 -9.90
C PHE A 587 -25.20 -12.20 -11.37
N LYS A 588 -25.85 -13.02 -12.20
CA LYS A 588 -25.56 -13.09 -13.65
C LYS A 588 -25.82 -11.77 -14.38
N GLN A 589 -26.84 -11.02 -13.97
CA GLN A 589 -27.09 -9.69 -14.53
C GLN A 589 -25.95 -8.74 -14.16
N ARG A 590 -25.57 -8.69 -12.88
CA ARG A 590 -24.46 -7.85 -12.42
C ARG A 590 -23.15 -8.19 -13.12
N MET A 591 -22.92 -9.48 -13.34
CA MET A 591 -21.82 -10.02 -14.14
C MET A 591 -21.83 -9.41 -15.56
N THR A 592 -22.95 -9.51 -16.27
CA THR A 592 -23.11 -8.92 -17.62
C THR A 592 -22.92 -7.40 -17.63
N ASP A 593 -23.47 -6.71 -16.63
CA ASP A 593 -23.39 -5.25 -16.50
C ASP A 593 -21.94 -4.78 -16.36
N LEU A 594 -21.17 -5.40 -15.47
CA LEU A 594 -19.78 -5.03 -15.23
C LEU A 594 -18.88 -5.39 -16.41
N TRP A 595 -19.06 -6.56 -17.05
CA TRP A 595 -18.28 -6.90 -18.25
C TRP A 595 -18.47 -5.87 -19.36
N GLN A 596 -19.72 -5.55 -19.70
CA GLN A 596 -19.99 -4.64 -20.80
C GLN A 596 -19.61 -3.20 -20.46
N PHE A 597 -19.64 -2.82 -19.18
CA PHE A 597 -19.06 -1.56 -18.72
C PHE A 597 -17.55 -1.55 -18.91
N TYR A 598 -16.83 -2.57 -18.41
CA TYR A 598 -15.38 -2.68 -18.55
C TYR A 598 -14.94 -2.74 -20.01
N ARG A 599 -15.65 -3.46 -20.87
CA ARG A 599 -15.36 -3.53 -22.30
C ARG A 599 -15.52 -2.20 -23.03
N ARG A 600 -16.35 -1.28 -22.54
CA ARG A 600 -16.46 0.09 -23.09
C ARG A 600 -15.40 1.03 -22.54
N GLU A 601 -15.14 0.95 -21.24
CA GLU A 601 -14.35 1.97 -20.53
C GLU A 601 -12.88 1.59 -20.33
N HIS A 602 -12.60 0.37 -19.86
CA HIS A 602 -11.31 0.02 -19.25
C HIS A 602 -10.55 -1.08 -19.97
N TRP A 603 -11.26 -2.04 -20.55
CA TRP A 603 -10.75 -3.28 -21.15
C TRP A 603 -11.10 -3.39 -22.64
N ARG A 604 -11.15 -2.26 -23.36
CA ARG A 604 -11.22 -2.26 -24.83
C ARG A 604 -10.02 -3.01 -25.39
N THR A 605 -10.23 -3.81 -26.43
CA THR A 605 -9.19 -4.69 -26.97
C THR A 605 -8.02 -3.87 -27.49
N GLU A 606 -8.33 -2.77 -28.18
CA GLU A 606 -7.38 -1.81 -28.73
C GLU A 606 -6.57 -1.12 -27.62
N GLN A 607 -7.23 -0.79 -26.50
CA GLN A 607 -6.58 -0.15 -25.35
C GLN A 607 -5.64 -1.11 -24.61
N ILE A 608 -6.03 -2.37 -24.46
CA ILE A 608 -5.16 -3.42 -23.89
C ILE A 608 -3.97 -3.68 -24.81
N HIS A 609 -4.19 -3.77 -26.13
CA HIS A 609 -3.14 -3.94 -27.12
C HIS A 609 -2.17 -2.75 -27.14
N ALA A 610 -2.68 -1.52 -27.09
CA ALA A 610 -1.84 -0.32 -27.03
C ALA A 610 -0.97 -0.29 -25.77
N GLN A 611 -1.49 -0.76 -24.63
CA GLN A 611 -0.70 -0.87 -23.40
C GLN A 611 0.42 -1.91 -23.54
N ILE A 612 0.13 -3.06 -24.14
CA ILE A 612 1.13 -4.10 -24.45
C ILE A 612 2.22 -3.52 -25.37
N ASP A 613 1.83 -2.81 -26.43
CA ASP A 613 2.77 -2.21 -27.39
C ASP A 613 3.67 -1.16 -26.74
N ALA A 614 3.13 -0.36 -25.80
CA ALA A 614 3.93 0.58 -25.01
C ALA A 614 4.97 -0.14 -24.13
N TRP A 615 4.63 -1.27 -23.52
CA TRP A 615 5.59 -2.06 -22.75
C TRP A 615 6.60 -2.78 -23.64
N VAL A 616 6.20 -3.26 -24.82
CA VAL A 616 7.13 -3.83 -25.81
C VAL A 616 8.17 -2.79 -26.24
N ALA A 617 7.74 -1.54 -26.49
CA ALA A 617 8.65 -0.44 -26.80
C ALA A 617 9.63 -0.17 -25.64
N LEU A 618 9.13 -0.12 -24.40
CA LEU A 618 9.94 0.07 -23.20
C LEU A 618 10.95 -1.06 -22.97
N LEU A 619 10.54 -2.31 -23.23
CA LEU A 619 11.36 -3.53 -23.04
C LEU A 619 12.29 -3.84 -24.22
N SER A 620 12.16 -3.15 -25.35
CA SER A 620 12.79 -3.46 -26.64
C SER A 620 14.26 -3.87 -26.56
N GLU A 621 15.06 -3.15 -25.78
CA GLU A 621 16.48 -3.44 -25.55
C GLU A 621 16.73 -4.46 -24.43
N ALA A 622 16.05 -4.29 -23.29
CA ALA A 622 16.32 -5.07 -22.09
C ALA A 622 15.91 -6.54 -22.24
N GLN A 623 14.84 -6.82 -23.00
CA GLN A 623 14.45 -8.18 -23.33
C GLN A 623 15.53 -8.93 -24.14
N VAL A 624 16.29 -8.22 -25.01
CA VAL A 624 17.40 -8.84 -25.76
C VAL A 624 18.50 -9.31 -24.80
N ARG A 625 18.84 -8.47 -23.81
CA ARG A 625 19.83 -8.83 -22.78
C ARG A 625 19.34 -9.96 -21.88
N ASP A 626 18.06 -9.91 -21.47
CA ASP A 626 17.42 -11.00 -20.71
C ASP A 626 17.51 -12.34 -21.47
N GLN A 627 17.23 -12.32 -22.77
CA GLN A 627 17.32 -13.51 -23.63
C GLN A 627 18.76 -13.95 -23.87
N ALA A 628 19.73 -13.04 -23.96
CA ALA A 628 21.14 -13.41 -24.04
C ALA A 628 21.60 -14.18 -22.77
N LYS A 629 21.10 -13.77 -21.59
CA LYS A 629 21.38 -14.43 -20.31
C LYS A 629 20.68 -15.78 -20.17
N TRP A 630 19.37 -15.82 -20.40
CA TRP A 630 18.53 -16.98 -20.03
C TRP A 630 18.18 -17.91 -21.18
N LYS A 631 18.24 -17.42 -22.43
CA LYS A 631 18.02 -18.20 -23.67
C LYS A 631 16.71 -18.99 -23.63
N THR A 632 15.61 -18.34 -23.29
CA THR A 632 14.30 -19.00 -23.09
C THR A 632 13.48 -19.08 -24.37
N LEU A 633 13.63 -18.14 -25.31
CA LEU A 633 12.93 -18.16 -26.61
C LEU A 633 13.26 -19.42 -27.43
N GLY A 634 12.25 -19.95 -28.13
CA GLY A 634 12.34 -21.17 -28.94
C GLY A 634 12.43 -22.47 -28.15
N ARG A 635 12.35 -22.41 -26.81
CA ARG A 635 12.42 -23.59 -25.93
C ARG A 635 11.13 -23.75 -25.15
N TYR A 636 10.68 -25.00 -25.01
CA TYR A 636 9.63 -25.32 -24.05
C TYR A 636 10.18 -25.15 -22.64
N ILE A 637 9.49 -24.35 -21.84
CA ILE A 637 9.70 -24.22 -20.40
C ILE A 637 8.32 -24.39 -19.79
N TRP A 638 8.19 -25.32 -18.85
CA TRP A 638 6.90 -25.57 -18.23
C TRP A 638 6.36 -24.28 -17.59
N PRO A 639 5.08 -23.91 -17.79
CA PRO A 639 4.02 -24.66 -18.48
C PRO A 639 3.62 -24.08 -19.86
N ASN A 640 4.56 -23.61 -20.69
CA ASN A 640 4.22 -22.87 -21.90
C ASN A 640 3.45 -23.69 -22.94
N LYS A 641 2.21 -23.29 -23.27
CA LYS A 641 1.48 -23.86 -24.42
C LYS A 641 2.11 -23.47 -25.75
N PHE A 642 2.35 -22.18 -25.93
CA PHE A 642 2.96 -21.62 -27.13
C PHE A 642 4.46 -21.43 -26.88
N VAL A 643 5.26 -21.76 -27.88
CA VAL A 643 6.72 -21.62 -27.83
C VAL A 643 7.17 -20.81 -29.04
N GLY A 644 7.15 -19.49 -28.89
CA GLY A 644 7.66 -18.57 -29.90
C GLY A 644 9.18 -18.65 -30.00
N LYS A 645 9.70 -18.61 -31.23
CA LYS A 645 11.14 -18.52 -31.52
C LYS A 645 11.66 -17.09 -31.33
N THR A 646 10.78 -16.11 -31.36
CA THR A 646 11.11 -14.69 -31.19
C THR A 646 10.20 -14.04 -30.15
N TYR A 647 10.66 -12.94 -29.56
CA TYR A 647 9.84 -12.13 -28.63
C TYR A 647 8.56 -11.62 -29.31
N ALA A 648 8.64 -11.21 -30.58
CA ALA A 648 7.50 -10.73 -31.35
C ALA A 648 6.43 -11.83 -31.54
N GLU A 649 6.82 -13.09 -31.75
CA GLU A 649 5.88 -14.22 -31.83
C GLU A 649 5.12 -14.42 -30.51
N GLU A 650 5.80 -14.34 -29.37
CA GLU A 650 5.17 -14.45 -28.03
C GLU A 650 4.16 -13.32 -27.79
N ILE A 651 4.51 -12.07 -28.17
CA ILE A 651 3.61 -10.92 -28.07
C ILE A 651 2.39 -11.09 -28.99
N ASN A 652 2.61 -11.47 -30.24
CA ASN A 652 1.53 -11.66 -31.21
C ASN A 652 0.57 -12.78 -30.78
N PHE A 653 1.10 -13.88 -30.25
CA PHE A 653 0.29 -14.95 -29.68
C PHE A 653 -0.57 -14.44 -28.51
N MET A 654 0.03 -13.74 -27.55
CA MET A 654 -0.71 -13.20 -26.40
C MET A 654 -1.80 -12.20 -26.83
N LYS A 655 -1.51 -11.27 -27.75
CA LYS A 655 -2.49 -10.31 -28.29
C LYS A 655 -3.64 -11.02 -29.02
N GLY A 656 -3.32 -11.99 -29.87
CA GLY A 656 -4.31 -12.80 -30.60
C GLY A 656 -5.19 -13.61 -29.66
N TRP A 657 -4.60 -14.21 -28.62
CA TRP A 657 -5.33 -14.94 -27.58
C TRP A 657 -6.32 -14.02 -26.85
N ILE A 658 -5.88 -12.83 -26.42
CA ILE A 658 -6.74 -11.84 -25.74
C ILE A 658 -7.91 -11.44 -26.64
N THR A 659 -7.66 -11.13 -27.92
CA THR A 659 -8.71 -10.80 -28.88
C THR A 659 -9.72 -11.94 -29.03
N GLY A 660 -9.23 -13.18 -29.21
CA GLY A 660 -10.11 -14.35 -29.32
C GLY A 660 -10.95 -14.57 -28.06
N ARG A 661 -10.34 -14.44 -26.88
CA ARG A 661 -11.01 -14.60 -25.59
C ARG A 661 -12.09 -13.55 -25.38
N PHE A 662 -11.77 -12.27 -25.58
CA PHE A 662 -12.72 -11.19 -25.37
C PHE A 662 -13.89 -11.28 -26.34
N ASN A 663 -13.63 -11.59 -27.62
CA ASN A 663 -14.68 -11.81 -28.61
C ASN A 663 -15.58 -12.99 -28.24
N TRP A 664 -15.01 -14.08 -27.70
CA TRP A 664 -15.81 -15.21 -27.25
C TRP A 664 -16.72 -14.83 -26.07
N ILE A 665 -16.19 -14.12 -25.07
CA ILE A 665 -16.98 -13.64 -23.91
C ILE A 665 -18.07 -12.68 -24.39
N ASP A 666 -17.74 -11.70 -25.25
CA ASP A 666 -18.71 -10.75 -25.81
C ASP A 666 -19.89 -11.47 -26.48
N ASN A 667 -19.62 -12.58 -27.18
CA ASN A 667 -20.64 -13.41 -27.82
C ASN A 667 -21.53 -14.23 -26.86
N GLN A 668 -21.19 -14.33 -25.57
CA GLN A 668 -22.02 -14.98 -24.54
C GLN A 668 -23.11 -14.06 -23.99
N HIS A 669 -23.08 -12.77 -24.33
CA HIS A 669 -23.99 -11.76 -23.78
C HIS A 669 -24.87 -11.12 -24.86
N THR A 670 -26.09 -10.73 -24.47
CA THR A 670 -26.87 -9.77 -25.27
C THR A 670 -26.12 -8.42 -25.23
N LEU A 671 -25.67 -7.92 -26.38
CA LEU A 671 -24.96 -6.65 -26.47
C LEU A 671 -25.87 -5.45 -26.16
N PRO A 672 -25.34 -4.37 -25.56
CA PRO A 672 -26.14 -3.21 -25.24
C PRO A 672 -26.51 -2.41 -26.49
N PRO A 673 -27.57 -1.61 -26.44
CA PRO A 673 -27.89 -0.71 -27.53
C PRO A 673 -26.79 0.34 -27.70
N SER A 674 -26.63 0.80 -28.93
CA SER A 674 -25.84 1.97 -29.30
C SER A 674 -26.77 3.15 -29.57
N PHE A 675 -26.29 4.36 -29.25
CA PHE A 675 -26.97 5.62 -29.56
C PHE A 675 -26.42 6.17 -30.87
N SER A 676 -27.30 6.54 -31.80
CA SER A 676 -26.95 7.14 -33.11
C SER A 676 -26.33 8.54 -33.00
N VAL A 677 -26.61 9.26 -31.91
CA VAL A 677 -26.11 10.61 -31.66
C VAL A 677 -25.32 10.59 -30.37
N LYS A 678 -24.06 11.06 -30.39
CA LYS A 678 -23.30 11.39 -29.18
C LYS A 678 -23.47 12.89 -28.92
N GLY A 679 -24.53 13.22 -28.18
CA GLY A 679 -24.78 14.48 -27.46
C GLY A 679 -24.46 15.86 -28.06
N ASP A 680 -24.28 16.04 -29.37
CA ASP A 680 -23.95 17.38 -29.90
C ASP A 680 -24.50 17.71 -31.30
N GLU A 681 -25.76 17.40 -31.59
CA GLU A 681 -26.36 17.84 -32.86
C GLU A 681 -27.68 18.59 -32.71
N SER A 682 -27.78 19.63 -33.54
CA SER A 682 -28.83 20.65 -33.65
C SER A 682 -30.27 20.12 -33.65
N ALA A 683 -31.21 21.01 -33.28
CA ALA A 683 -32.65 20.77 -33.30
C ALA A 683 -33.12 20.02 -34.56
N GLY A 684 -33.79 18.88 -34.37
CA GLY A 684 -34.38 18.08 -35.44
C GLY A 684 -33.84 16.65 -35.58
N VAL A 685 -32.76 16.28 -34.88
CA VAL A 685 -32.25 14.91 -34.88
C VAL A 685 -33.08 14.04 -33.92
N SER A 686 -33.67 12.96 -34.43
CA SER A 686 -34.30 11.95 -33.58
C SER A 686 -33.23 10.97 -33.08
N LEU A 687 -33.15 10.76 -31.76
CA LEU A 687 -32.27 9.73 -31.21
C LEU A 687 -32.75 8.36 -31.67
N VAL A 688 -31.90 7.68 -32.44
CA VAL A 688 -32.06 6.27 -32.76
C VAL A 688 -31.23 5.43 -31.81
N MET A 689 -31.86 4.45 -31.16
CA MET A 689 -31.19 3.42 -30.38
C MET A 689 -31.22 2.10 -31.16
N GLN A 690 -30.08 1.47 -31.33
CA GLN A 690 -29.96 0.21 -32.08
C GLN A 690 -29.22 -0.85 -31.27
N ALA A 691 -29.83 -2.02 -31.13
CA ALA A 691 -29.18 -3.19 -30.57
C ALA A 691 -28.99 -4.25 -31.68
N PRO A 692 -27.84 -4.96 -31.70
CA PRO A 692 -27.62 -6.03 -32.68
C PRO A 692 -28.67 -7.14 -32.62
N ARG A 693 -29.22 -7.41 -31.41
CA ARG A 693 -30.27 -8.39 -31.16
C ARG A 693 -31.15 -7.94 -30.00
N GLY A 694 -32.43 -8.29 -30.05
CA GLY A 694 -33.39 -8.03 -28.99
C GLY A 694 -34.09 -6.67 -29.11
N GLN A 695 -35.12 -6.49 -28.28
CA GLN A 695 -35.89 -5.26 -28.19
C GLN A 695 -35.16 -4.25 -27.30
N VAL A 696 -35.00 -3.01 -27.78
CA VAL A 696 -34.46 -1.92 -26.94
C VAL A 696 -35.55 -1.41 -26.00
N LEU A 697 -35.24 -1.39 -24.71
CA LEU A 697 -36.02 -0.75 -23.67
C LEU A 697 -35.22 0.37 -23.02
N TYR A 698 -35.90 1.46 -22.67
CA TYR A 698 -35.26 2.64 -22.11
C TYR A 698 -36.13 3.37 -21.11
N THR A 699 -35.53 4.24 -20.30
CA THR A 699 -36.23 5.23 -19.46
C THR A 699 -35.72 6.61 -19.83
N LEU A 700 -36.45 7.65 -19.40
CA LEU A 700 -36.14 9.05 -19.69
C LEU A 700 -35.60 9.82 -18.46
N ASP A 701 -35.61 9.18 -17.29
CA ASP A 701 -35.28 9.77 -15.99
C ASP A 701 -34.01 9.17 -15.37
N GLY A 702 -33.25 8.40 -16.14
CA GLY A 702 -32.04 7.72 -15.72
C GLY A 702 -32.24 6.38 -15.02
N SER A 703 -33.47 6.01 -14.65
CA SER A 703 -33.72 4.74 -13.93
C SER A 703 -33.49 3.52 -14.83
N ASP A 704 -33.15 2.36 -14.25
CA ASP A 704 -32.94 1.16 -15.04
C ASP A 704 -34.26 0.67 -15.69
N PRO A 705 -34.33 0.42 -17.01
CA PRO A 705 -35.51 -0.15 -17.66
C PRO A 705 -35.79 -1.62 -17.27
N ARG A 706 -34.87 -2.28 -16.55
CA ARG A 706 -35.02 -3.62 -15.99
C ARG A 706 -35.32 -3.53 -14.49
N ALA A 707 -36.38 -4.20 -14.05
CA ALA A 707 -36.64 -4.43 -12.63
C ALA A 707 -35.74 -5.55 -12.07
N ARG A 708 -35.49 -5.56 -10.75
CA ARG A 708 -34.68 -6.60 -10.08
C ARG A 708 -35.24 -8.03 -10.24
N THR A 709 -36.50 -8.19 -10.60
CA THR A 709 -37.11 -9.49 -10.92
C THR A 709 -36.76 -10.00 -12.32
N GLY A 710 -36.01 -9.22 -13.11
CA GLY A 710 -35.75 -9.50 -14.53
C GLY A 710 -36.92 -9.14 -15.47
N THR A 711 -37.98 -8.54 -14.94
CA THR A 711 -39.10 -7.99 -15.73
C THR A 711 -38.81 -6.57 -16.19
N ASN A 712 -39.67 -6.02 -17.04
CA ASN A 712 -39.58 -4.62 -17.40
C ASN A 712 -39.90 -3.75 -16.17
N SER A 713 -39.16 -2.66 -15.98
CA SER A 713 -39.51 -1.62 -15.02
C SER A 713 -40.85 -0.98 -15.41
N PRO A 714 -41.68 -0.52 -14.47
CA PRO A 714 -42.89 0.23 -14.79
C PRO A 714 -42.62 1.52 -15.59
N LYS A 715 -41.41 2.06 -15.50
CA LYS A 715 -40.96 3.25 -16.25
C LYS A 715 -40.34 2.92 -17.61
N ALA A 716 -40.20 1.63 -17.95
CA ALA A 716 -39.55 1.22 -19.18
C ALA A 716 -40.45 1.45 -20.39
N LEU A 717 -39.90 2.15 -21.38
CA LEU A 717 -40.48 2.37 -22.69
C LEU A 717 -39.83 1.44 -23.71
N THR A 718 -40.60 1.04 -24.72
CA THR A 718 -40.12 0.22 -25.83
C THR A 718 -39.73 1.14 -26.99
N PHE A 719 -38.50 1.01 -27.50
CA PHE A 719 -38.06 1.80 -28.65
C PHE A 719 -38.53 1.17 -29.96
N SER A 720 -39.28 1.93 -30.78
CA SER A 720 -39.85 1.45 -32.06
C SER A 720 -39.43 2.30 -33.26
N SER A 721 -39.23 3.60 -33.07
CA SER A 721 -38.74 4.56 -34.06
C SER A 721 -38.22 5.80 -33.34
N GLY A 722 -37.46 6.65 -34.04
CA GLY A 722 -36.70 7.78 -33.49
C GLY A 722 -37.37 8.55 -32.35
N LEU A 723 -36.59 8.84 -31.30
CA LEU A 723 -37.06 9.60 -30.14
C LEU A 723 -36.80 11.09 -30.36
N ALA A 724 -37.86 11.90 -30.36
CA ALA A 724 -37.75 13.35 -30.44
C ALA A 724 -37.13 13.91 -29.15
N LEU A 725 -36.13 14.78 -29.30
CA LEU A 725 -35.37 15.39 -28.22
C LEU A 725 -35.79 16.85 -28.07
N ASN A 726 -36.76 17.12 -27.19
CA ASN A 726 -37.35 18.45 -26.98
C ASN A 726 -37.12 19.04 -25.58
N GLN A 727 -36.50 18.27 -24.69
CA GLN A 727 -36.15 18.65 -23.33
C GLN A 727 -34.88 17.93 -22.91
N GLU A 728 -34.29 18.34 -21.78
CA GLU A 728 -33.19 17.61 -21.16
C GLU A 728 -33.66 16.23 -20.68
N LEU A 729 -32.94 15.18 -21.07
CA LEU A 729 -33.29 13.79 -20.77
C LEU A 729 -32.05 13.03 -20.31
N LEU A 730 -32.23 12.18 -19.29
CA LEU A 730 -31.24 11.17 -18.92
C LEU A 730 -31.76 9.81 -19.40
N ILE A 731 -31.26 9.37 -20.55
CA ILE A 731 -31.74 8.18 -21.21
C ILE A 731 -30.90 6.99 -20.78
N THR A 732 -31.53 6.05 -20.08
CA THR A 732 -30.91 4.79 -19.68
C THR A 732 -31.55 3.66 -20.49
N ALA A 733 -30.75 2.85 -21.17
CA ALA A 733 -31.25 1.81 -22.08
C ALA A 733 -30.58 0.45 -21.89
N ARG A 734 -31.34 -0.61 -22.21
CA ARG A 734 -30.90 -2.00 -22.31
C ARG A 734 -31.52 -2.66 -23.54
N ALA A 735 -30.87 -3.68 -24.07
CA ALA A 735 -31.45 -4.59 -25.04
C ALA A 735 -31.96 -5.85 -24.33
N LYS A 736 -33.16 -6.30 -24.67
CA LYS A 736 -33.77 -7.51 -24.13
C LYS A 736 -33.98 -8.54 -25.24
N ASN A 737 -33.29 -9.68 -25.15
CA ASN A 737 -33.40 -10.79 -26.07
C ASN A 737 -33.94 -12.02 -25.34
N GLY A 738 -35.24 -12.30 -25.47
CA GLY A 738 -35.94 -13.29 -24.66
C GLY A 738 -35.90 -12.91 -23.17
N THR A 739 -35.29 -13.76 -22.34
CA THR A 739 -35.08 -13.50 -20.90
C THR A 739 -33.74 -12.84 -20.59
N ASN A 740 -32.84 -12.71 -21.56
CA ASN A 740 -31.51 -12.15 -21.36
C ASN A 740 -31.52 -10.63 -21.60
N TRP A 741 -30.97 -9.88 -20.65
CA TRP A 741 -30.81 -8.44 -20.75
C TRP A 741 -29.33 -8.10 -20.97
N SER A 742 -29.07 -7.14 -21.86
CA SER A 742 -27.74 -6.54 -21.96
C SER A 742 -27.38 -5.78 -20.69
N GLY A 743 -26.11 -5.41 -20.59
CA GLY A 743 -25.64 -4.36 -19.70
C GLY A 743 -26.31 -3.02 -19.97
N LEU A 744 -26.20 -2.14 -18.98
CA LEU A 744 -26.76 -0.80 -19.01
C LEU A 744 -25.90 0.11 -19.87
N VAL A 745 -26.54 0.93 -20.69
CA VAL A 745 -25.94 2.14 -21.29
C VAL A 745 -26.78 3.34 -20.90
N GLN A 746 -26.12 4.47 -20.75
CA GLN A 746 -26.75 5.72 -20.40
C GLN A 746 -26.16 6.82 -21.28
N THR A 747 -27.01 7.71 -21.76
CA THR A 747 -26.61 8.95 -22.39
C THR A 747 -27.49 10.04 -21.80
N ALA A 748 -26.89 11.19 -21.54
CA ALA A 748 -27.66 12.37 -21.30
C ALA A 748 -27.76 13.15 -22.61
N ILE A 749 -28.87 13.85 -22.80
CA ILE A 749 -29.05 14.70 -23.97
C ILE A 749 -29.72 15.98 -23.50
N THR A 750 -29.02 17.08 -23.66
CA THR A 750 -29.58 18.43 -23.55
C THR A 750 -29.64 18.98 -24.96
N PRO A 751 -30.79 19.11 -25.63
CA PRO A 751 -30.82 19.65 -26.99
C PRO A 751 -30.26 21.08 -27.01
N LEU A 752 -29.39 21.43 -27.98
CA LEU A 752 -28.87 22.80 -28.11
C LEU A 752 -29.99 23.85 -28.15
N ALA A 753 -31.13 23.55 -28.77
CA ALA A 753 -32.29 24.45 -28.78
C ALA A 753 -32.96 24.58 -27.40
N ALA A 754 -32.99 23.51 -26.60
CA ALA A 754 -33.51 23.56 -25.23
C ALA A 754 -32.57 24.39 -24.33
N TRP A 755 -31.25 24.19 -24.46
CA TRP A 755 -30.24 25.01 -23.81
C TRP A 755 -30.34 26.48 -24.26
N LYS A 756 -30.44 26.75 -25.56
CA LYS A 756 -30.64 28.12 -26.08
C LYS A 756 -31.94 28.76 -25.56
N THR A 757 -33.01 27.98 -25.34
CA THR A 757 -34.26 28.49 -24.75
C THR A 757 -34.13 28.82 -23.27
N LEU A 758 -33.23 28.16 -22.55
CA LEU A 758 -32.95 28.47 -21.15
C LEU A 758 -32.16 29.77 -21.00
N HIS A 759 -31.25 30.06 -21.95
CA HIS A 759 -30.30 31.16 -21.84
C HIS A 759 -30.59 32.37 -22.74
N PHE A 760 -31.42 32.21 -23.79
CA PHE A 760 -31.75 33.27 -24.74
C PHE A 760 -33.26 33.39 -24.94
N THR A 761 -33.74 34.64 -24.98
CA THR A 761 -35.13 34.93 -25.36
C THR A 761 -35.40 34.53 -26.81
N SER A 762 -36.68 34.38 -27.18
CA SER A 762 -37.05 34.00 -28.55
C SER A 762 -36.56 34.98 -29.62
N GLU A 763 -36.41 36.26 -29.29
CA GLU A 763 -35.84 37.28 -30.19
C GLU A 763 -34.32 37.07 -30.35
N GLU A 764 -33.60 36.86 -29.25
CA GLU A 764 -32.15 36.67 -29.25
C GLU A 764 -31.71 35.37 -29.91
N GLN A 765 -32.53 34.32 -29.86
CA GLN A 765 -32.25 33.06 -30.57
C GLN A 765 -32.14 33.25 -32.09
N THR A 766 -32.74 34.30 -32.65
CA THR A 766 -32.59 34.65 -34.08
C THR A 766 -31.36 35.50 -34.37
N ASN A 767 -30.72 36.06 -33.33
CA ASN A 767 -29.55 36.91 -33.46
C ASN A 767 -28.25 36.08 -33.38
N GLN A 768 -27.61 35.87 -34.52
CA GLN A 768 -26.37 35.10 -34.63
C GLN A 768 -25.18 35.70 -33.88
N THR A 769 -25.18 37.01 -33.57
CA THR A 769 -24.11 37.63 -32.78
C THR A 769 -24.28 37.44 -31.28
N VAL A 770 -25.42 36.88 -30.84
CA VAL A 770 -25.73 36.65 -29.42
C VAL A 770 -25.94 35.16 -29.15
N ALA A 771 -26.85 34.50 -29.88
CA ALA A 771 -27.16 33.08 -29.69
C ALA A 771 -26.52 32.16 -30.77
N GLY A 772 -25.68 32.71 -31.65
CA GLY A 772 -24.90 31.93 -32.60
C GLY A 772 -23.84 31.09 -31.89
N ASP A 773 -23.43 29.98 -32.49
CA ASP A 773 -22.59 28.98 -31.82
C ASP A 773 -21.23 29.54 -31.41
N PHE A 774 -20.67 30.48 -32.19
CA PHE A 774 -19.41 31.17 -31.92
C PHE A 774 -19.58 32.53 -31.22
N ALA A 775 -20.81 32.93 -30.87
CA ALA A 775 -21.02 34.12 -30.09
C ALA A 775 -20.61 33.90 -28.63
N ASP A 776 -20.17 34.98 -27.99
CA ASP A 776 -19.69 35.03 -26.61
C ASP A 776 -20.37 36.27 -25.97
N PRO A 777 -21.59 36.11 -25.43
CA PRO A 777 -22.41 37.24 -25.01
C PRO A 777 -21.95 37.90 -23.70
N ASP A 778 -21.20 37.18 -22.86
CA ASP A 778 -20.64 37.66 -21.60
C ASP A 778 -19.14 38.00 -21.69
N ALA A 779 -18.53 37.78 -22.86
CA ALA A 779 -17.18 38.19 -23.23
C ALA A 779 -16.10 37.58 -22.33
N ASP A 780 -16.30 36.35 -21.88
CA ASP A 780 -15.33 35.61 -21.05
C ASP A 780 -14.31 34.80 -21.87
N GLY A 781 -14.47 34.78 -23.20
CA GLY A 781 -13.64 34.07 -24.15
C GLY A 781 -14.11 32.65 -24.46
N VAL A 782 -15.24 32.21 -23.90
CA VAL A 782 -15.84 30.89 -24.11
C VAL A 782 -17.06 31.04 -25.03
N PRO A 783 -17.02 30.54 -26.29
CA PRO A 783 -18.16 30.65 -27.18
C PRO A 783 -19.32 29.74 -26.74
N ASN A 784 -20.54 30.09 -27.14
CA ASN A 784 -21.78 29.39 -26.80
C ASN A 784 -21.74 27.86 -27.01
N TRP A 785 -21.03 27.35 -28.02
CA TRP A 785 -20.89 25.90 -28.22
C TRP A 785 -20.05 25.23 -27.12
N GLN A 786 -19.02 25.90 -26.60
CA GLN A 786 -18.23 25.43 -25.47
C GLN A 786 -19.01 25.55 -24.16
N GLU A 787 -19.76 26.64 -23.99
CA GLU A 787 -20.67 26.82 -22.86
C GLU A 787 -21.73 25.71 -22.81
N TYR A 788 -22.34 25.39 -23.96
CA TYR A 788 -23.24 24.26 -24.11
C TYR A 788 -22.54 22.93 -23.79
N ALA A 789 -21.34 22.70 -24.31
CA ALA A 789 -20.56 21.48 -24.06
C ALA A 789 -20.13 21.35 -22.59
N ALA A 790 -19.87 22.45 -21.89
CA ALA A 790 -19.55 22.49 -20.47
C ALA A 790 -20.80 22.48 -19.57
N GLY A 791 -21.96 22.90 -20.12
CA GLY A 791 -23.25 23.01 -19.41
C GLY A 791 -23.38 24.29 -18.61
N THR A 792 -22.60 25.30 -18.95
CA THR A 792 -22.48 26.59 -18.27
C THR A 792 -23.42 27.63 -18.87
N ASN A 793 -23.56 28.77 -18.19
CA ASN A 793 -24.47 29.84 -18.58
C ASN A 793 -23.74 30.90 -19.41
N PRO A 794 -24.06 31.07 -20.71
CA PRO A 794 -23.36 31.96 -21.64
C PRO A 794 -23.62 33.46 -21.40
N ARG A 795 -24.24 33.80 -20.26
CA ARG A 795 -24.52 35.18 -19.84
C ARG A 795 -23.84 35.53 -18.54
N SER A 796 -23.02 34.63 -18.01
CA SER A 796 -22.41 34.74 -16.72
C SER A 796 -20.97 34.24 -16.81
N ALA A 797 -20.05 35.18 -17.02
CA ALA A 797 -18.60 34.95 -16.96
C ALA A 797 -18.11 34.32 -15.62
N ALA A 798 -18.97 34.25 -14.60
CA ALA A 798 -18.68 33.57 -13.34
C ALA A 798 -19.07 32.08 -13.31
N ASP A 799 -19.92 31.62 -14.24
CA ASP A 799 -20.43 30.24 -14.28
C ASP A 799 -19.58 29.43 -15.25
N VAL A 800 -18.38 29.04 -14.84
CA VAL A 800 -17.40 28.34 -15.68
C VAL A 800 -17.12 26.93 -15.17
N LEU A 801 -16.87 25.98 -16.08
CA LEU A 801 -16.37 24.65 -15.72
C LEU A 801 -14.88 24.74 -15.39
N ARG A 802 -14.55 24.78 -14.08
CA ARG A 802 -13.16 24.81 -13.61
C ARG A 802 -12.78 23.56 -12.80
N LEU A 803 -11.52 23.16 -12.95
CA LEU A 803 -10.85 22.27 -12.01
C LEU A 803 -10.23 23.10 -10.89
N GLU A 804 -10.49 22.69 -9.65
CA GLU A 804 -9.88 23.23 -8.45
C GLU A 804 -8.93 22.21 -7.85
N GLY A 805 -7.74 22.66 -7.46
CA GLY A 805 -6.77 21.85 -6.73
C GLY A 805 -6.65 22.35 -5.30
N SER A 806 -6.66 21.44 -4.32
CA SER A 806 -6.36 21.75 -2.92
C SER A 806 -5.50 20.66 -2.28
N VAL A 807 -4.94 20.93 -1.10
CA VAL A 807 -4.23 19.93 -0.30
C VAL A 807 -4.99 19.72 1.01
N ARG A 808 -5.39 18.47 1.30
CA ARG A 808 -6.03 18.08 2.57
C ARG A 808 -5.28 16.89 3.17
N GLY A 809 -4.81 17.03 4.41
CA GLY A 809 -4.10 15.94 5.10
C GLY A 809 -2.86 15.43 4.36
N GLY A 810 -2.14 16.31 3.64
CA GLY A 810 -0.97 15.93 2.83
C GLY A 810 -1.31 15.33 1.46
N ARG A 811 -2.59 15.12 1.13
CA ARG A 811 -3.02 14.59 -0.18
C ARG A 811 -3.46 15.72 -1.10
N SER A 812 -3.06 15.62 -2.37
CA SER A 812 -3.56 16.51 -3.43
C SER A 812 -4.95 16.07 -3.83
N VAL A 813 -5.89 17.01 -3.81
CA VAL A 813 -7.30 16.80 -4.10
C VAL A 813 -7.66 17.66 -5.30
N VAL A 814 -8.31 17.05 -6.30
CA VAL A 814 -8.88 17.76 -7.44
C VAL A 814 -10.40 17.71 -7.33
N SER A 815 -11.05 18.86 -7.47
CA SER A 815 -12.51 18.99 -7.46
C SER A 815 -13.03 19.79 -8.63
N PHE A 816 -14.25 19.51 -9.06
CA PHE A 816 -14.96 20.31 -10.05
C PHE A 816 -16.47 20.15 -9.87
N LYS A 817 -17.23 21.09 -10.41
CA LYS A 817 -18.69 21.06 -10.41
C LYS A 817 -19.17 20.33 -11.66
N ALA A 818 -19.67 19.11 -11.50
CA ALA A 818 -20.28 18.36 -12.59
C ALA A 818 -21.69 18.89 -12.85
N MET A 819 -21.94 19.28 -14.10
CA MET A 819 -23.25 19.67 -14.57
C MET A 819 -24.17 18.46 -14.73
N PRO A 820 -25.49 18.63 -14.50
CA PRO A 820 -26.48 17.63 -14.84
C PRO A 820 -26.30 17.15 -16.29
N GLY A 821 -26.54 15.87 -16.51
CA GLY A 821 -26.54 15.30 -17.84
C GLY A 821 -25.17 15.30 -18.55
N LYS A 822 -24.06 15.28 -17.83
CA LYS A 822 -22.72 15.15 -18.44
C LYS A 822 -21.86 14.16 -17.68
N SER A 823 -21.08 13.37 -18.40
CA SER A 823 -20.06 12.52 -17.79
C SER A 823 -18.66 13.09 -18.03
N TYR A 824 -17.71 12.74 -17.16
CA TYR A 824 -16.38 13.36 -17.18
C TYR A 824 -15.28 12.32 -17.02
N THR A 825 -14.15 12.55 -17.65
CA THR A 825 -12.90 11.81 -17.38
C THR A 825 -11.82 12.79 -16.94
N LEU A 826 -11.34 12.66 -15.72
CA LEU A 826 -10.12 13.32 -15.28
C LEU A 826 -8.93 12.54 -15.82
N GLN A 827 -8.04 13.23 -16.53
CA GLN A 827 -6.79 12.67 -17.01
C GLN A 827 -5.61 13.41 -16.38
N ARG A 828 -4.48 12.72 -16.29
CA ARG A 828 -3.23 13.23 -15.72
C ARG A 828 -2.05 13.04 -16.66
N LEU A 829 -1.05 13.90 -16.49
CA LEU A 829 0.21 13.87 -17.19
C LEU A 829 1.34 14.29 -16.24
N GLY A 830 2.45 13.53 -16.24
CA GLY A 830 3.59 13.83 -15.38
C GLY A 830 4.45 15.02 -15.85
N THR A 831 4.39 15.36 -17.14
CA THR A 831 5.22 16.42 -17.74
C THR A 831 4.48 17.02 -18.92
N LEU A 832 4.32 18.35 -18.98
CA LEU A 832 3.69 19.00 -20.14
C LEU A 832 4.48 18.70 -21.42
N GLY A 833 3.77 18.37 -22.51
CA GLY A 833 4.37 18.09 -23.81
C GLY A 833 4.75 16.63 -24.07
N SER A 834 4.59 15.72 -23.09
CA SER A 834 4.69 14.28 -23.36
C SER A 834 3.41 13.73 -24.01
N ILE A 835 3.57 12.69 -24.83
CA ILE A 835 2.47 11.96 -25.46
C ILE A 835 1.85 10.97 -24.46
N GLY A 836 0.52 10.91 -24.41
CA GLY A 836 -0.22 9.88 -23.66
C GLY A 836 -0.73 10.33 -22.28
N TRP A 837 -1.81 11.12 -22.26
CA TRP A 837 -2.58 11.40 -21.03
C TRP A 837 -3.15 10.11 -20.44
N LEU A 838 -2.90 9.87 -19.15
CA LEU A 838 -3.42 8.71 -18.42
C LEU A 838 -4.72 9.08 -17.72
N GLN A 839 -5.72 8.20 -17.73
CA GLN A 839 -6.92 8.42 -16.95
C GLN A 839 -6.61 8.37 -15.45
N ALA A 840 -7.07 9.39 -14.72
CA ALA A 840 -6.98 9.50 -13.27
C ALA A 840 -8.31 9.12 -12.59
N ALA A 841 -9.45 9.52 -13.16
CA ALA A 841 -10.78 9.18 -12.67
C ALA A 841 -11.83 9.31 -13.77
N SER A 842 -12.99 8.67 -13.60
CA SER A 842 -14.18 8.88 -14.42
C SER A 842 -15.39 9.16 -13.53
N PHE A 843 -16.29 10.02 -14.00
CA PHE A 843 -17.47 10.47 -13.28
C PHE A 843 -18.69 10.28 -14.19
N PRO A 844 -19.66 9.44 -13.82
CA PRO A 844 -20.87 9.23 -14.62
C PRO A 844 -21.77 10.48 -14.60
N ALA A 845 -22.73 10.53 -15.53
CA ALA A 845 -23.72 11.59 -15.56
C ALA A 845 -24.64 11.56 -14.34
N SER A 846 -25.06 12.74 -13.88
CA SER A 846 -25.97 12.94 -12.75
C SER A 846 -27.19 13.74 -13.19
N VAL A 847 -28.32 13.57 -12.50
CA VAL A 847 -29.55 14.38 -12.71
C VAL A 847 -29.50 15.72 -11.97
N GLN A 848 -28.55 15.89 -11.06
CA GLN A 848 -28.33 17.11 -10.30
C GLN A 848 -26.89 17.55 -10.46
N GLN A 849 -26.65 18.83 -10.22
CA GLN A 849 -25.32 19.38 -10.16
C GLN A 849 -24.59 18.81 -8.93
N VAL A 850 -23.42 18.22 -9.13
CA VAL A 850 -22.65 17.55 -8.05
C VAL A 850 -21.23 18.07 -8.03
N THR A 851 -20.71 18.38 -6.86
CA THR A 851 -19.27 18.64 -6.71
C THR A 851 -18.54 17.31 -6.59
N ASN A 852 -17.80 16.94 -7.63
CA ASN A 852 -16.93 15.78 -7.60
C ASN A 852 -15.60 16.15 -6.97
N THR A 853 -15.08 15.28 -6.12
CA THR A 853 -13.80 15.43 -5.43
C THR A 853 -13.04 14.13 -5.57
N VAL A 854 -11.79 14.19 -5.99
CA VAL A 854 -10.95 13.01 -6.20
C VAL A 854 -9.56 13.24 -5.63
N ASP A 855 -9.09 12.29 -4.83
CA ASP A 855 -7.72 12.26 -4.33
C ASP A 855 -6.81 11.83 -5.49
N VAL A 856 -5.85 12.68 -5.81
CA VAL A 856 -4.89 12.48 -6.89
C VAL A 856 -3.48 12.50 -6.34
N THR A 857 -3.18 11.56 -5.45
CA THR A 857 -1.81 11.37 -4.95
C THR A 857 -0.85 11.15 -6.12
N SER A 858 0.10 12.07 -6.25
CA SER A 858 1.17 12.00 -7.25
C SER A 858 2.52 11.97 -6.55
N THR A 859 3.40 11.11 -7.03
CA THR A 859 4.79 11.00 -6.58
C THR A 859 5.72 11.98 -7.29
N ASN A 860 5.22 12.73 -8.28
CA ASN A 860 5.98 13.79 -8.95
C ASN A 860 5.83 15.13 -8.22
N LYS A 861 6.90 15.93 -8.20
CA LYS A 861 6.86 17.31 -7.69
C LYS A 861 5.82 18.20 -8.41
N GLN A 862 5.47 17.87 -9.66
CA GLN A 862 4.42 18.54 -10.44
C GLN A 862 3.64 17.48 -11.24
N THR A 863 2.32 17.64 -11.34
CA THR A 863 1.45 16.81 -12.16
C THR A 863 0.35 17.66 -12.74
N PHE A 864 0.06 17.43 -14.02
CA PHE A 864 -0.92 18.20 -14.76
C PHE A 864 -2.18 17.39 -14.92
N TYR A 865 -3.32 18.05 -14.78
CA TYR A 865 -4.62 17.43 -14.89
C TYR A 865 -5.43 18.14 -15.96
N ARG A 866 -6.26 17.37 -16.67
CA ARG A 866 -7.29 17.91 -17.54
C ARG A 866 -8.58 17.15 -17.34
N LEU A 867 -9.69 17.84 -17.51
CA LEU A 867 -11.02 17.24 -17.49
C LEU A 867 -11.48 17.09 -18.94
N ILE A 868 -11.90 15.89 -19.32
CA ILE A 868 -12.57 15.63 -20.57
C ILE A 868 -14.07 15.55 -20.27
N VAL A 869 -14.86 16.38 -20.93
CA VAL A 869 -16.32 16.34 -20.84
C VAL A 869 -16.84 15.42 -21.93
N HIS A 870 -17.71 14.49 -21.57
CA HIS A 870 -18.40 13.62 -22.50
C HIS A 870 -19.89 13.98 -22.48
N PRO A 871 -20.45 14.35 -23.65
CA PRO A 871 -21.87 14.62 -23.81
C PRO A 871 -22.76 13.43 -23.43
#